data_AF-A0A0L8VMF7-F1
#
_entry.id   AF-A0A0L8VMF7-F1
#
_cell.length_a   1.000
_cell.length_b   1.000
_cell.length_c   1.000
_cell.angle_alpha   90.00
_cell.angle_beta   90.00
_cell.angle_gamma   90.00
#
_symmetry.space_group_name_H-M   'P 1'
#
loop_
_entity.id
_entity.type
_entity.pdbx_description
1 polymer ?
#
loop_
_entity_poly.entity_id
_entity_poly.type
_entity_poly.pdbx_seq_one_letter_code
_entity_poly.pdbx_strand_id
1 'polypeptide(L)'
;MVPTRTLRRINHSSGDPIQKQVLALIKANANLNDDDKLKIRKYWSDMADYKSLRKQENSLLESSILHEVKIEDFISFINRTKTSSMTTRGIYRRECLYQCKKNLDLVNQVVFQVSSVRHQKPLTTQLDTMRWCVDDAIGTGDIVMAADLFLLYYRLFTDDKKLDEQYAKKIISVLAYPNPLHDHVHLVKYLQLNSLFESITGGGIKLTRFQLETLSNKALGLSNEAPQLCKAILNKLMNINYSLTNDLKLRDDQVLLAYKSIDENYRRGNVASVYSIWNKIKEHYVSISAHDSRIIYKVFKICTHNRAYRSICSEMFWQLTPEYYCNNPLILPAIIDFITKQDSLTMAKELMQNINRYTLPENHHIVWLNKRCLSSLLRMHLKFNDSNGVDRVLKQVTTNFRALSQENYQAIIIHLFKTQNLDHIAKAVKLLDTIPPGQAMLAYGSIINEVVDWKLASKVKFTDNLMALVNDLLTKAHDFDPGHRNSLWNVVSALYIKKLCHYKKRDGKFVANAKEDIDLAKLLYINAAKRSKTYWTKSNCNPFIASSPCDVKLKVNNQNRFTILRNIALSALQIGRTDIFLWACAELYQNGMTIEELKLDWNFILKHQIRNSEFKTNKEIIQDIKKHGVSAVKRYLR
;
A
#
# COMPACT_ATOMS: atom_id res chain seq x y z
N MET A 1 -11.98 -0.57 18.71
CA MET A 1 -11.94 -2.03 18.45
C MET A 1 -10.97 -2.68 19.43
N VAL A 2 -11.42 -3.70 20.15
CA VAL A 2 -10.53 -4.62 20.88
C VAL A 2 -10.05 -5.68 19.86
N PRO A 3 -8.74 -5.95 19.74
CA PRO A 3 -8.20 -6.95 18.82
C PRO A 3 -8.81 -8.34 19.04
N THR A 4 -8.97 -9.13 17.97
CA THR A 4 -9.43 -10.52 17.97
C THR A 4 -8.56 -11.47 18.81
N ARG A 5 -7.34 -11.04 19.20
CA ARG A 5 -6.48 -11.75 20.17
C ARG A 5 -6.85 -11.50 21.64
N THR A 6 -7.50 -10.39 21.95
CA THR A 6 -7.85 -10.01 23.33
C THR A 6 -9.09 -10.74 23.85
N LEU A 7 -9.96 -11.24 22.95
CA LEU A 7 -11.08 -12.11 23.33
C LEU A 7 -10.62 -13.48 23.87
N ARG A 8 -9.35 -13.87 23.68
CA ARG A 8 -8.79 -15.13 24.22
C ARG A 8 -8.29 -15.03 25.67
N ARG A 9 -8.32 -13.86 26.30
CA ARG A 9 -7.92 -13.67 27.69
C ARG A 9 -8.88 -12.75 28.41
N ILE A 10 -10.07 -13.26 28.71
CA ILE A 10 -10.93 -12.70 29.74
C ILE A 10 -11.38 -13.87 30.62
N ASN A 11 -10.74 -13.98 31.79
CA ASN A 11 -11.18 -14.88 32.86
C ASN A 11 -12.50 -14.32 33.40
N HIS A 12 -13.59 -15.05 33.19
CA HIS A 12 -14.80 -14.87 33.97
C HIS A 12 -14.86 -15.97 35.02
N SER A 13 -15.02 -15.54 36.27
CA SER A 13 -15.08 -16.34 37.49
C SER A 13 -16.47 -16.96 37.71
N SER A 14 -17.08 -17.50 36.67
CA SER A 14 -18.30 -18.33 36.80
C SER A 14 -17.99 -19.73 36.27
N GLY A 15 -18.21 -20.74 37.11
CA GLY A 15 -17.98 -22.15 36.76
C GLY A 15 -18.98 -22.71 35.75
N ASP A 16 -20.00 -21.93 35.37
CA ASP A 16 -21.08 -22.38 34.48
C ASP A 16 -20.73 -22.24 32.98
N PRO A 17 -21.12 -23.22 32.13
CA PRO A 17 -20.99 -23.14 30.68
C PRO A 17 -21.63 -21.87 30.11
N ILE A 18 -20.99 -21.26 29.10
CA ILE A 18 -21.44 -19.98 28.50
C ILE A 18 -22.88 -20.05 27.97
N GLN A 19 -23.31 -21.22 27.47
CA GLN A 19 -24.68 -21.48 27.00
C GLN A 19 -25.70 -21.31 28.14
N LYS A 20 -25.43 -21.86 29.34
CA LYS A 20 -26.32 -21.72 30.50
C LYS A 20 -26.45 -20.26 30.95
N GLN A 21 -25.37 -19.50 30.86
CA GLN A 21 -25.40 -18.07 31.16
C GLN A 21 -26.29 -17.31 30.17
N VAL A 22 -26.23 -17.63 28.88
CA VAL A 22 -27.11 -17.03 27.86
C VAL A 22 -28.57 -17.44 28.07
N LEU A 23 -28.85 -18.70 28.44
CA LEU A 23 -30.20 -19.16 28.76
C LEU A 23 -30.79 -18.43 29.97
N ALA A 24 -30.00 -18.21 31.03
CA ALA A 24 -30.43 -17.45 32.19
C ALA A 24 -30.78 -16.00 31.81
N LEU A 25 -30.00 -15.37 30.93
CA LEU A 25 -30.28 -14.03 30.42
C LEU A 25 -31.61 -13.97 29.64
N ILE A 26 -31.88 -14.96 28.79
CA ILE A 26 -33.14 -15.03 28.04
C ILE A 26 -34.33 -15.19 28.99
N LYS A 27 -34.23 -16.11 29.96
CA LYS A 27 -35.28 -16.35 30.97
C LYS A 27 -35.54 -15.14 31.86
N ALA A 28 -34.51 -14.37 32.20
CA ALA A 28 -34.65 -13.13 32.96
C ALA A 28 -35.42 -12.03 32.21
N ASN A 29 -35.53 -12.14 30.87
CA ASN A 29 -36.28 -11.24 30.00
C ASN A 29 -35.96 -9.74 30.20
N ALA A 30 -34.67 -9.44 30.46
CA ALA A 30 -34.17 -8.09 30.71
C ALA A 30 -33.54 -7.46 29.44
N ASN A 31 -33.36 -6.14 29.46
CA ASN A 31 -32.62 -5.45 28.41
C ASN A 31 -31.12 -5.78 28.48
N LEU A 32 -30.47 -5.92 27.32
CA LEU A 32 -29.05 -6.30 27.25
C LEU A 32 -28.12 -5.13 27.54
N ASN A 33 -27.29 -5.27 28.58
CA ASN A 33 -26.13 -4.40 28.80
C ASN A 33 -24.94 -4.86 27.93
N ASP A 34 -23.80 -4.17 28.01
CA ASP A 34 -22.63 -4.49 27.18
C ASP A 34 -21.92 -5.80 27.58
N ASP A 35 -21.96 -6.19 28.85
CA ASP A 35 -21.42 -7.46 29.34
C ASP A 35 -22.25 -8.65 28.82
N ASP A 36 -23.59 -8.52 28.82
CA ASP A 36 -24.50 -9.52 28.28
C ASP A 36 -24.29 -9.71 26.76
N LYS A 37 -24.10 -8.60 26.04
CA LYS A 37 -23.75 -8.66 24.60
C LYS A 37 -22.42 -9.37 24.38
N LEU A 38 -21.44 -9.20 25.27
CA LEU A 38 -20.15 -9.89 25.19
C LEU A 38 -20.29 -11.40 25.44
N LYS A 39 -21.09 -11.81 26.44
CA LYS A 39 -21.40 -13.22 26.70
C LYS A 39 -22.04 -13.91 25.50
N ILE A 40 -23.02 -13.26 24.89
CA ILE A 40 -23.70 -13.77 23.68
C ILE A 40 -22.70 -13.92 22.51
N ARG A 41 -21.82 -12.94 22.31
CA ARG A 41 -20.78 -13.02 21.26
C ARG A 41 -19.76 -14.12 21.53
N LYS A 42 -19.44 -14.39 22.80
CA LYS A 42 -18.57 -15.51 23.18
C LYS A 42 -19.23 -16.85 22.89
N TYR A 43 -20.49 -17.01 23.29
CA TYR A 43 -21.31 -18.17 22.93
C TYR A 43 -21.30 -18.44 21.40
N TRP A 44 -21.52 -17.40 20.60
CA TRP A 44 -21.41 -17.51 19.13
C TRP A 44 -20.03 -17.92 18.62
N SER A 45 -18.96 -17.45 19.27
CA SER A 45 -17.59 -17.80 18.90
C SER A 45 -17.28 -19.25 19.23
N ASP A 46 -17.75 -19.74 20.38
CA ASP A 46 -17.55 -21.12 20.83
C ASP A 46 -18.33 -22.09 19.92
N MET A 47 -19.56 -21.72 19.54
CA MET A 47 -20.37 -22.43 18.53
C MET A 47 -19.74 -22.44 17.12
N ALA A 48 -19.01 -21.38 16.76
CA ALA A 48 -18.43 -21.23 15.43
C ALA A 48 -16.98 -21.78 15.31
N ASP A 49 -16.42 -22.40 16.35
CA ASP A 49 -15.06 -22.96 16.29
C ASP A 49 -15.02 -24.13 15.29
N TYR A 50 -14.19 -23.98 14.26
CA TYR A 50 -14.09 -24.92 13.15
C TYR A 50 -13.69 -26.34 13.59
N LYS A 51 -12.98 -26.48 14.72
CA LYS A 51 -12.59 -27.78 15.26
C LYS A 51 -13.75 -28.55 15.90
N SER A 52 -14.75 -27.86 16.47
CA SER A 52 -15.97 -28.49 17.00
C SER A 52 -16.95 -28.82 15.87
N LEU A 53 -17.09 -27.92 14.89
CA LEU A 53 -17.97 -28.08 13.72
C LEU A 53 -17.70 -29.36 12.90
N ARG A 54 -16.42 -29.74 12.68
CA ARG A 54 -16.07 -30.95 11.90
C ARG A 54 -16.20 -32.28 12.66
N LYS A 55 -16.12 -32.26 13.99
CA LYS A 55 -16.05 -33.48 14.81
C LYS A 55 -17.40 -33.90 15.37
N GLN A 56 -18.41 -33.03 15.36
CA GLN A 56 -19.63 -33.26 16.13
C GLN A 56 -20.87 -32.59 15.50
N GLU A 57 -21.33 -33.07 14.34
CA GLU A 57 -22.63 -32.64 13.77
C GLU A 57 -23.81 -32.80 14.76
N ASN A 58 -23.73 -33.75 15.69
CA ASN A 58 -24.75 -33.93 16.73
C ASN A 58 -24.63 -32.96 17.93
N SER A 59 -23.42 -32.45 18.26
CA SER A 59 -23.21 -31.59 19.46
C SER A 59 -23.69 -30.13 19.29
N LEU A 60 -23.76 -29.64 18.06
CA LEU A 60 -24.16 -28.24 17.79
C LEU A 60 -25.62 -27.98 18.20
N LEU A 61 -26.45 -29.01 18.15
CA LEU A 61 -27.85 -28.93 18.56
C LEU A 61 -28.03 -29.03 20.06
N GLU A 62 -27.26 -29.90 20.73
CA GLU A 62 -27.22 -29.95 22.19
C GLU A 62 -26.71 -28.63 22.79
N SER A 63 -25.88 -27.91 22.03
CA SER A 63 -25.34 -26.61 22.44
C SER A 63 -26.26 -25.43 22.10
N SER A 64 -27.32 -25.62 21.31
CA SER A 64 -28.20 -24.55 20.85
C SER A 64 -29.19 -24.15 21.92
N ILE A 65 -29.23 -22.85 22.22
CA ILE A 65 -30.15 -22.29 23.22
C ILE A 65 -31.62 -22.47 22.83
N LEU A 66 -31.94 -22.51 21.53
CA LEU A 66 -33.31 -22.66 21.04
C LEU A 66 -33.88 -24.06 21.30
N HIS A 67 -33.03 -25.07 21.54
CA HIS A 67 -33.45 -26.42 21.91
C HIS A 67 -33.83 -26.54 23.40
N GLU A 68 -33.16 -25.79 24.28
CA GLU A 68 -33.32 -25.89 25.74
C GLU A 68 -34.31 -24.88 26.35
N VAL A 69 -34.60 -23.79 25.66
CA VAL A 69 -35.47 -22.71 26.15
C VAL A 69 -36.92 -22.95 25.73
N LYS A 70 -37.88 -22.56 26.58
CA LYS A 70 -39.28 -22.48 26.16
C LYS A 70 -39.43 -21.41 25.08
N ILE A 71 -40.19 -21.72 24.03
CA ILE A 71 -40.31 -20.80 22.90
C ILE A 71 -40.95 -19.48 23.30
N GLU A 72 -41.89 -19.48 24.25
CA GLU A 72 -42.56 -18.28 24.76
C GLU A 72 -41.55 -17.32 25.42
N ASP A 73 -40.66 -17.87 26.25
CA ASP A 73 -39.60 -17.10 26.93
C ASP A 73 -38.63 -16.51 25.92
N PHE A 74 -38.23 -17.31 24.93
CA PHE A 74 -37.35 -16.87 23.84
C PHE A 74 -37.98 -15.72 23.05
N ILE A 75 -39.22 -15.89 22.60
CA ILE A 75 -39.90 -14.90 21.77
C ILE A 75 -40.19 -13.61 22.55
N SER A 76 -40.58 -13.72 23.82
CA SER A 76 -40.79 -12.57 24.70
C SER A 76 -39.51 -11.72 24.79
N PHE A 77 -38.36 -12.37 25.02
CA PHE A 77 -37.06 -11.71 25.05
C PHE A 77 -36.67 -11.07 23.71
N ILE A 78 -36.85 -11.79 22.60
CA ILE A 78 -36.54 -11.27 21.26
C ILE A 78 -37.42 -10.07 20.93
N ASN A 79 -38.74 -10.16 21.10
CA ASN A 79 -39.66 -9.08 20.76
C ASN A 79 -39.43 -7.82 21.60
N ARG A 80 -39.04 -7.99 22.88
CA ARG A 80 -38.67 -6.88 23.75
C ARG A 80 -37.43 -6.11 23.27
N THR A 81 -36.42 -6.81 22.77
CA THR A 81 -35.08 -6.22 22.57
C THR A 81 -34.63 -6.11 21.11
N LYS A 82 -35.34 -6.73 20.16
CA LYS A 82 -34.93 -6.79 18.74
C LYS A 82 -34.87 -5.42 18.05
N THR A 83 -35.66 -4.45 18.48
CA THR A 83 -35.67 -3.10 17.89
C THR A 83 -34.41 -2.31 18.25
N SER A 84 -33.92 -2.46 19.49
CA SER A 84 -32.79 -1.69 20.03
C SER A 84 -31.44 -2.42 20.02
N SER A 85 -31.42 -3.74 19.78
CA SER A 85 -30.20 -4.56 19.87
C SER A 85 -29.92 -5.40 18.62
N MET A 86 -28.84 -5.06 17.91
CA MET A 86 -28.26 -5.92 16.87
C MET A 86 -27.86 -7.31 17.39
N THR A 87 -27.55 -7.41 18.69
CA THR A 87 -27.10 -8.67 19.28
C THR A 87 -28.27 -9.63 19.44
N THR A 88 -29.42 -9.14 19.91
CA THR A 88 -30.68 -9.90 19.93
C THR A 88 -31.06 -10.36 18.52
N ARG A 89 -30.97 -9.46 17.54
CA ARG A 89 -31.23 -9.82 16.13
C ARG A 89 -30.30 -10.89 15.60
N GLY A 90 -29.03 -10.85 16.00
CA GLY A 90 -28.08 -11.91 15.70
C GLY A 90 -28.42 -13.26 16.34
N ILE A 91 -29.04 -13.27 17.54
CA ILE A 91 -29.36 -14.51 18.26
C ILE A 91 -30.37 -15.32 17.45
N TYR A 92 -31.57 -14.80 17.21
CA TYR A 92 -32.62 -15.60 16.57
C TYR A 92 -32.21 -16.05 15.16
N ARG A 93 -31.51 -15.21 14.38
CA ARG A 93 -31.04 -15.58 13.04
C ARG A 93 -30.05 -16.75 13.08
N ARG A 94 -29.09 -16.72 14.01
CA ARG A 94 -28.10 -17.80 14.16
C ARG A 94 -28.72 -19.08 14.69
N GLU A 95 -29.60 -18.98 15.70
CA GLU A 95 -30.30 -20.14 16.24
C GLU A 95 -31.20 -20.81 15.21
N CYS A 96 -31.91 -20.04 14.38
CA CYS A 96 -32.67 -20.59 13.25
C CYS A 96 -31.77 -21.39 12.30
N LEU A 97 -30.56 -20.90 11.98
CA LEU A 97 -29.60 -21.63 11.15
C LEU A 97 -29.05 -22.89 11.81
N TYR A 98 -28.81 -22.86 13.13
CA TYR A 98 -28.35 -24.06 13.85
C TYR A 98 -29.43 -25.16 13.89
N GLN A 99 -30.71 -24.78 13.92
CA GLN A 99 -31.84 -25.72 14.05
C GLN A 99 -32.43 -26.18 12.71
N CYS A 100 -32.23 -25.46 11.60
CA CYS A 100 -32.97 -25.72 10.35
C CYS A 100 -32.72 -27.09 9.72
N LYS A 101 -31.61 -27.78 10.04
CA LYS A 101 -31.37 -29.16 9.57
C LYS A 101 -32.28 -30.17 10.25
N LYS A 102 -32.56 -30.01 11.55
CA LYS A 102 -33.23 -31.02 12.39
C LYS A 102 -34.66 -30.65 12.77
N ASN A 103 -34.98 -29.37 12.96
CA ASN A 103 -36.30 -28.94 13.42
C ASN A 103 -36.76 -27.65 12.71
N LEU A 104 -37.21 -27.81 11.47
CA LEU A 104 -37.69 -26.70 10.65
C LEU A 104 -39.02 -26.13 11.15
N ASP A 105 -39.84 -26.94 11.84
CA ASP A 105 -41.10 -26.49 12.43
C ASP A 105 -40.86 -25.47 13.55
N LEU A 106 -39.90 -25.73 14.43
CA LEU A 106 -39.48 -24.79 15.46
C LEU A 106 -38.95 -23.48 14.86
N VAL A 107 -38.17 -23.58 13.78
CA VAL A 107 -37.69 -22.41 13.03
C VAL A 107 -38.87 -21.61 12.47
N ASN A 108 -39.85 -22.27 11.86
CA ASN A 108 -41.06 -21.61 11.33
C ASN A 108 -41.88 -20.92 12.42
N GLN A 109 -41.99 -21.50 13.61
CA GLN A 109 -42.63 -20.86 14.76
C GLN A 109 -41.91 -19.57 15.17
N VAL A 110 -40.58 -19.60 15.27
CA VAL A 110 -39.78 -18.41 15.60
C VAL A 110 -39.92 -17.34 14.51
N VAL A 111 -39.77 -17.73 13.25
CA VAL A 111 -39.87 -16.82 12.09
C VAL A 111 -41.22 -16.13 12.05
N PHE A 112 -42.32 -16.86 12.23
CA PHE A 112 -43.67 -16.31 12.23
C PHE A 112 -43.87 -15.26 13.32
N GLN A 113 -43.31 -15.48 14.52
CA GLN A 113 -43.52 -14.60 15.67
C GLN A 113 -42.54 -13.41 15.73
N VAL A 114 -41.36 -13.51 15.09
CA VAL A 114 -40.34 -12.45 15.11
C VAL A 114 -40.41 -11.55 13.88
N SER A 115 -40.90 -12.04 12.73
CA SER A 115 -40.96 -11.28 11.48
C SER A 115 -41.84 -10.02 11.60
N SER A 116 -41.36 -8.90 11.09
CA SER A 116 -42.11 -7.63 11.01
C SER A 116 -43.18 -7.62 9.93
N VAL A 117 -43.04 -8.46 8.90
CA VAL A 117 -44.07 -8.75 7.89
C VAL A 117 -44.57 -10.16 8.15
N ARG A 118 -45.89 -10.37 8.25
CA ARG A 118 -46.47 -11.72 8.41
C ARG A 118 -45.93 -12.60 7.29
N HIS A 119 -45.05 -13.54 7.62
CA HIS A 119 -44.50 -14.46 6.66
C HIS A 119 -45.62 -15.40 6.21
N GLN A 120 -46.14 -15.20 4.99
CA GLN A 120 -47.35 -15.89 4.53
C GLN A 120 -47.09 -17.34 4.09
N LYS A 121 -45.83 -17.73 3.89
CA LYS A 121 -45.45 -19.10 3.50
C LYS A 121 -44.41 -19.66 4.46
N PRO A 122 -44.56 -20.90 4.95
CA PRO A 122 -43.54 -21.53 5.78
C PRO A 122 -42.27 -21.82 4.96
N LEU A 123 -41.13 -21.78 5.63
CA LEU A 123 -39.85 -22.19 5.08
C LEU A 123 -39.85 -23.70 4.90
N THR A 124 -39.38 -24.19 3.75
CA THR A 124 -39.38 -25.62 3.42
C THR A 124 -37.98 -26.23 3.35
N THR A 125 -36.92 -25.42 3.25
CA THR A 125 -35.54 -25.89 3.17
C THR A 125 -34.59 -25.12 4.10
N GLN A 126 -33.41 -25.70 4.37
CA GLN A 126 -32.32 -25.01 5.09
C GLN A 126 -31.87 -23.76 4.34
N LEU A 127 -31.86 -23.82 3.00
CA LEU A 127 -31.53 -22.71 2.14
C LEU A 127 -32.54 -21.55 2.29
N ASP A 128 -33.84 -21.84 2.39
CA ASP A 128 -34.85 -20.81 2.62
C ASP A 128 -34.68 -20.14 3.99
N THR A 129 -34.24 -20.90 5.00
CA THR A 129 -33.89 -20.33 6.31
C THR A 129 -32.72 -19.36 6.21
N MET A 130 -31.67 -19.71 5.46
CA MET A 130 -30.54 -18.81 5.19
C MET A 130 -31.00 -17.54 4.48
N ARG A 131 -31.81 -17.69 3.42
CA ARG A 131 -32.37 -16.59 2.64
C ARG A 131 -33.18 -15.64 3.50
N TRP A 132 -34.08 -16.16 4.33
CA TRP A 132 -34.86 -15.35 5.27
C TRP A 132 -33.95 -14.60 6.26
N CYS A 133 -32.98 -15.29 6.86
CA CYS A 133 -32.05 -14.67 7.81
C CYS A 133 -31.23 -13.52 7.19
N VAL A 134 -30.80 -13.68 5.92
CA VAL A 134 -30.07 -12.65 5.17
C VAL A 134 -30.99 -11.48 4.84
N ASP A 135 -32.21 -11.74 4.37
CA ASP A 135 -33.17 -10.70 4.00
C ASP A 135 -33.60 -9.85 5.20
N ASP A 136 -33.86 -10.50 6.32
CA ASP A 136 -34.17 -9.82 7.57
C ASP A 136 -32.98 -8.99 8.10
N ALA A 137 -31.75 -9.50 7.97
CA ALA A 137 -30.55 -8.74 8.31
C ALA A 137 -30.36 -7.51 7.41
N ILE A 138 -30.59 -7.63 6.11
CA ILE A 138 -30.53 -6.50 5.18
C ILE A 138 -31.65 -5.49 5.48
N GLY A 139 -32.88 -5.95 5.72
CA GLY A 139 -34.04 -5.09 6.01
C GLY A 139 -33.91 -4.29 7.31
N THR A 140 -33.14 -4.80 8.27
CA THR A 140 -32.84 -4.12 9.55
C THR A 140 -31.53 -3.33 9.54
N GLY A 141 -30.84 -3.24 8.40
CA GLY A 141 -29.58 -2.51 8.26
C GLY A 141 -28.36 -3.22 8.87
N ASP A 142 -28.47 -4.48 9.29
CA ASP A 142 -27.38 -5.27 9.87
C ASP A 142 -26.49 -5.90 8.77
N ILE A 143 -25.91 -5.06 7.91
CA ILE A 143 -25.20 -5.46 6.68
C ILE A 143 -24.10 -6.51 6.93
N VAL A 144 -23.30 -6.29 7.98
CA VAL A 144 -22.20 -7.21 8.35
C VAL A 144 -22.75 -8.56 8.79
N MET A 145 -23.89 -8.57 9.49
CA MET A 145 -24.54 -9.80 9.95
C MET A 145 -25.08 -10.61 8.76
N ALA A 146 -25.64 -9.95 7.73
CA ALA A 146 -26.09 -10.62 6.51
C ALA A 146 -24.95 -11.43 5.86
N ALA A 147 -23.76 -10.85 5.74
CA ALA A 147 -22.58 -11.56 5.24
C ALA A 147 -22.13 -12.70 6.17
N ASP A 148 -22.17 -12.49 7.49
CA ASP A 148 -21.80 -13.50 8.48
C ASP A 148 -22.74 -14.70 8.50
N LEU A 149 -24.05 -14.49 8.31
CA LEU A 149 -25.05 -15.55 8.24
C LEU A 149 -24.89 -16.40 6.97
N PHE A 150 -24.63 -15.75 5.82
CA PHE A 150 -24.32 -16.46 4.58
C PHE A 150 -23.05 -17.31 4.72
N LEU A 151 -21.98 -16.75 5.29
CA LEU A 151 -20.73 -17.47 5.55
C LEU A 151 -20.92 -18.61 6.56
N LEU A 152 -21.77 -18.41 7.58
CA LEU A 152 -22.07 -19.43 8.58
C LEU A 152 -22.81 -20.62 7.97
N TYR A 153 -23.82 -20.37 7.12
CA TYR A 153 -24.55 -21.44 6.42
C TYR A 153 -23.59 -22.39 5.69
N TYR A 154 -22.71 -21.87 4.83
CA TYR A 154 -21.77 -22.71 4.09
C TYR A 154 -20.64 -23.33 4.93
N ARG A 155 -20.48 -22.90 6.19
CA ARG A 155 -19.64 -23.61 7.17
C ARG A 155 -20.37 -24.75 7.87
N LEU A 156 -21.67 -24.61 8.10
CA LEU A 156 -22.52 -25.62 8.73
C LEU A 156 -22.89 -26.74 7.75
N PHE A 157 -23.12 -26.39 6.49
CA PHE A 157 -23.59 -27.29 5.44
C PHE A 157 -22.51 -27.49 4.37
N THR A 158 -21.40 -28.14 4.73
CA THR A 158 -20.24 -28.30 3.83
C THR A 158 -20.49 -29.18 2.62
N ASP A 159 -21.50 -30.04 2.68
CA ASP A 159 -21.89 -30.91 1.56
C ASP A 159 -22.58 -30.11 0.43
N ASP A 160 -23.06 -28.91 0.76
CA ASP A 160 -23.81 -28.05 -0.15
C ASP A 160 -22.85 -27.27 -1.05
N LYS A 161 -22.43 -27.92 -2.14
CA LYS A 161 -21.43 -27.37 -3.08
C LYS A 161 -21.98 -26.28 -4.01
N LYS A 162 -23.30 -26.02 -4.00
CA LYS A 162 -23.91 -25.01 -4.86
C LYS A 162 -24.12 -23.70 -4.09
N LEU A 163 -23.32 -22.69 -4.43
CA LEU A 163 -23.44 -21.36 -3.85
C LEU A 163 -24.67 -20.61 -4.41
N ASP A 164 -25.43 -19.96 -3.53
CA ASP A 164 -26.52 -19.06 -3.91
C ASP A 164 -25.93 -17.72 -4.39
N GLU A 165 -25.65 -17.64 -5.69
CA GLU A 165 -25.08 -16.45 -6.33
C GLU A 165 -26.00 -15.22 -6.21
N GLN A 166 -27.32 -15.41 -6.19
CA GLN A 166 -28.27 -14.30 -6.14
C GLN A 166 -28.17 -13.58 -4.80
N TYR A 167 -28.15 -14.34 -3.70
CA TYR A 167 -27.99 -13.78 -2.36
C TYR A 167 -26.59 -13.21 -2.13
N ALA A 168 -25.54 -13.86 -2.66
CA ALA A 168 -24.20 -13.29 -2.63
C ALA A 168 -24.13 -11.92 -3.32
N LYS A 169 -24.72 -11.78 -4.51
CA LYS A 169 -24.80 -10.48 -5.23
C LYS A 169 -25.59 -9.44 -4.42
N LYS A 170 -26.69 -9.83 -3.78
CA LYS A 170 -27.49 -8.93 -2.92
C LYS A 170 -26.66 -8.41 -1.75
N ILE A 171 -25.95 -9.29 -1.03
CA ILE A 171 -25.07 -8.92 0.08
C ILE A 171 -23.95 -7.98 -0.40
N ILE A 172 -23.31 -8.29 -1.53
CA ILE A 172 -22.22 -7.47 -2.08
C ILE A 172 -22.70 -6.07 -2.45
N SER A 173 -23.87 -5.94 -3.08
CA SER A 173 -24.44 -4.63 -3.41
C SER A 173 -24.57 -3.74 -2.18
N VAL A 174 -24.97 -4.32 -1.05
CA VAL A 174 -25.12 -3.58 0.21
C VAL A 174 -23.76 -3.31 0.88
N LEU A 175 -22.81 -4.26 0.83
CA LEU A 175 -21.44 -4.06 1.34
C LEU A 175 -20.67 -2.98 0.56
N ALA A 176 -20.90 -2.91 -0.75
CA ALA A 176 -20.25 -1.99 -1.67
C ALA A 176 -20.66 -0.53 -1.43
N TYR A 177 -21.88 -0.30 -0.92
CA TYR A 177 -22.36 1.06 -0.65
C TYR A 177 -21.44 1.80 0.33
N PRO A 178 -21.04 3.05 0.05
CA PRO A 178 -20.11 3.80 0.90
C PRO A 178 -20.63 4.00 2.33
N ASN A 179 -19.81 3.67 3.33
CA ASN A 179 -20.09 3.95 4.73
C ASN A 179 -18.76 4.12 5.49
N PRO A 180 -18.19 5.34 5.53
CA PRO A 180 -16.82 5.57 6.01
C PRO A 180 -16.50 4.96 7.38
N LEU A 181 -17.48 4.92 8.30
CA LEU A 181 -17.31 4.34 9.64
C LEU A 181 -17.18 2.80 9.63
N HIS A 182 -17.74 2.14 8.63
CA HIS A 182 -17.81 0.67 8.53
C HIS A 182 -17.09 0.09 7.32
N ASP A 183 -16.53 0.92 6.45
CA ASP A 183 -15.88 0.52 5.21
C ASP A 183 -14.80 -0.55 5.42
N HIS A 184 -13.99 -0.41 6.46
CA HIS A 184 -13.00 -1.42 6.84
C HIS A 184 -13.64 -2.81 7.04
N VAL A 185 -14.72 -2.88 7.83
CA VAL A 185 -15.40 -4.15 8.13
C VAL A 185 -16.10 -4.69 6.88
N HIS A 186 -16.73 -3.83 6.07
CA HIS A 186 -17.41 -4.23 4.85
C HIS A 186 -16.44 -4.89 3.85
N LEU A 187 -15.26 -4.29 3.65
CA LEU A 187 -14.23 -4.86 2.77
C LEU A 187 -13.69 -6.21 3.30
N VAL A 188 -13.51 -6.36 4.61
CA VAL A 188 -13.12 -7.65 5.21
C VAL A 188 -14.18 -8.72 4.93
N LYS A 189 -15.47 -8.40 5.07
CA LYS A 189 -16.56 -9.34 4.76
C LYS A 189 -16.62 -9.69 3.29
N TYR A 190 -16.41 -8.72 2.40
CA TYR A 190 -16.29 -8.98 0.97
C TYR A 190 -15.15 -9.96 0.66
N LEU A 191 -13.96 -9.82 1.25
CA LEU A 191 -12.87 -10.77 1.06
C LEU A 191 -13.23 -12.18 1.55
N GLN A 192 -13.88 -12.28 2.71
CA GLN A 192 -14.32 -13.57 3.26
C GLN A 192 -15.32 -14.27 2.33
N LEU A 193 -16.31 -13.53 1.81
CA LEU A 193 -17.25 -14.03 0.82
C LEU A 193 -16.51 -14.47 -0.44
N ASN A 194 -15.61 -13.66 -0.97
CA ASN A 194 -14.88 -14.03 -2.18
C ASN A 194 -14.01 -15.28 -1.99
N SER A 195 -13.36 -15.42 -0.84
CA SER A 195 -12.58 -16.63 -0.51
C SER A 195 -13.45 -17.88 -0.42
N LEU A 196 -14.69 -17.78 0.07
CA LEU A 196 -15.63 -18.90 0.06
C LEU A 196 -15.91 -19.36 -1.38
N PHE A 197 -16.21 -18.42 -2.27
CA PHE A 197 -16.46 -18.71 -3.69
C PHE A 197 -15.25 -19.38 -4.35
N GLU A 198 -14.05 -18.83 -4.18
CA GLU A 198 -12.83 -19.42 -4.72
C GLU A 198 -12.61 -20.85 -4.24
N SER A 199 -12.92 -21.13 -2.97
CA SER A 199 -12.74 -22.47 -2.39
C SER A 199 -13.72 -23.52 -2.92
N ILE A 200 -14.93 -23.12 -3.33
CA ILE A 200 -16.00 -24.05 -3.74
C ILE A 200 -16.11 -24.15 -5.26
N THR A 201 -16.07 -23.04 -5.97
CA THR A 201 -16.28 -23.00 -7.44
C THR A 201 -14.98 -22.87 -8.22
N GLY A 202 -13.85 -22.68 -7.55
CA GLY A 202 -12.56 -22.39 -8.18
C GLY A 202 -12.44 -20.98 -8.76
N GLY A 203 -13.55 -20.21 -8.79
CA GLY A 203 -13.61 -18.84 -9.28
C GLY A 203 -14.06 -17.86 -8.19
N GLY A 204 -13.63 -16.60 -8.29
CA GLY A 204 -14.09 -15.52 -7.42
C GLY A 204 -15.55 -15.12 -7.67
N ILE A 205 -16.08 -14.24 -6.82
CA ILE A 205 -17.43 -13.72 -6.99
C ILE A 205 -17.49 -12.80 -8.21
N LYS A 206 -18.47 -13.04 -9.08
CA LYS A 206 -18.76 -12.16 -10.23
C LYS A 206 -19.35 -10.84 -9.76
N LEU A 207 -18.70 -9.74 -10.12
CA LEU A 207 -19.11 -8.38 -9.77
C LEU A 207 -19.72 -7.64 -10.97
N THR A 208 -20.62 -6.71 -10.68
CA THR A 208 -21.02 -5.67 -11.64
C THR A 208 -19.98 -4.54 -11.69
N ARG A 209 -19.97 -3.76 -12.77
CA ARG A 209 -19.07 -2.60 -12.89
C ARG A 209 -19.23 -1.59 -11.75
N PHE A 210 -20.48 -1.33 -11.34
CA PHE A 210 -20.78 -0.45 -10.22
C PHE A 210 -20.20 -0.98 -8.90
N GLN A 211 -20.36 -2.29 -8.62
CA GLN A 211 -19.79 -2.92 -7.42
C GLN A 211 -18.25 -2.86 -7.45
N LEU A 212 -17.64 -3.12 -8.60
CA LEU A 212 -16.20 -3.04 -8.78
C LEU A 212 -15.68 -1.63 -8.46
N GLU A 213 -16.30 -0.60 -9.06
CA GLU A 213 -15.88 0.78 -8.88
C GLU A 213 -16.04 1.23 -7.42
N THR A 214 -17.19 0.96 -6.81
CA THR A 214 -17.48 1.33 -5.42
C THR A 214 -16.56 0.61 -4.42
N LEU A 215 -16.34 -0.70 -4.58
CA LEU A 215 -15.37 -1.45 -3.75
C LEU A 215 -13.94 -0.94 -3.95
N SER A 216 -13.55 -0.58 -5.18
CA SER A 216 -12.23 -0.02 -5.45
C SER A 216 -12.02 1.34 -4.78
N ASN A 217 -13.01 2.23 -4.85
CA ASN A 217 -12.96 3.56 -4.26
C ASN A 217 -12.97 3.46 -2.72
N LYS A 218 -13.79 2.55 -2.17
CA LYS A 218 -13.81 2.23 -0.74
C LYS A 218 -12.45 1.74 -0.25
N ALA A 219 -11.81 0.83 -0.99
CA ALA A 219 -10.47 0.35 -0.66
C ALA A 219 -9.42 1.47 -0.69
N LEU A 220 -9.45 2.33 -1.70
CA LEU A 220 -8.54 3.47 -1.82
C LEU A 220 -8.73 4.49 -0.69
N GLY A 221 -9.97 4.70 -0.22
CA GLY A 221 -10.26 5.56 0.93
C GLY A 221 -9.56 5.10 2.22
N LEU A 222 -9.34 3.79 2.38
CA LEU A 222 -8.65 3.21 3.54
C LEU A 222 -7.13 3.12 3.37
N SER A 223 -6.54 3.62 2.28
CA SER A 223 -5.14 3.33 1.96
C SER A 223 -4.19 3.76 3.09
N ASN A 224 -4.43 4.90 3.75
CA ASN A 224 -3.57 5.38 4.84
C ASN A 224 -3.82 4.70 6.20
N GLU A 225 -5.03 4.17 6.42
CA GLU A 225 -5.44 3.57 7.69
C GLU A 225 -5.20 2.06 7.72
N ALA A 226 -5.56 1.37 6.63
CA ALA A 226 -5.39 -0.06 6.45
C ALA A 226 -4.75 -0.36 5.07
N PRO A 227 -3.46 -0.03 4.86
CA PRO A 227 -2.77 -0.24 3.60
C PRO A 227 -2.86 -1.68 3.08
N GLN A 228 -2.73 -2.65 3.98
CA GLN A 228 -2.79 -4.08 3.65
C GLN A 228 -4.16 -4.52 3.17
N LEU A 229 -5.23 -4.03 3.80
CA LEU A 229 -6.59 -4.33 3.37
C LEU A 229 -6.87 -3.71 1.99
N CYS A 230 -6.51 -2.43 1.82
CA CYS A 230 -6.59 -1.73 0.53
C CYS A 230 -5.90 -2.55 -0.58
N LYS A 231 -4.66 -2.98 -0.32
CA LYS A 231 -3.86 -3.77 -1.25
C LYS A 231 -4.51 -5.12 -1.57
N ALA A 232 -4.99 -5.85 -0.55
CA ALA A 232 -5.63 -7.15 -0.73
C ALA A 232 -6.89 -7.04 -1.58
N ILE A 233 -7.71 -6.01 -1.35
CA ILE A 233 -8.92 -5.74 -2.14
C ILE A 233 -8.56 -5.43 -3.59
N LEU A 234 -7.68 -4.44 -3.83
CA LEU A 234 -7.34 -4.05 -5.21
C LEU A 234 -6.71 -5.21 -5.99
N ASN A 235 -5.82 -5.99 -5.36
CA ASN A 235 -5.26 -7.20 -5.96
C ASN A 235 -6.34 -8.24 -6.26
N LYS A 236 -7.35 -8.37 -5.40
CA LYS A 236 -8.47 -9.27 -5.65
C LYS A 236 -9.29 -8.77 -6.83
N LEU A 237 -9.73 -7.52 -6.83
CA LEU A 237 -10.55 -6.92 -7.88
C LEU A 237 -9.89 -6.98 -9.26
N MET A 238 -8.56 -6.82 -9.35
CA MET A 238 -7.83 -6.96 -10.62
C MET A 238 -7.88 -8.37 -11.23
N ASN A 239 -8.15 -9.42 -10.43
CA ASN A 239 -8.14 -10.82 -10.88
C ASN A 239 -9.54 -11.46 -10.95
N ILE A 240 -10.63 -10.68 -10.86
CA ILE A 240 -12.00 -11.22 -10.83
C ILE A 240 -12.53 -11.53 -12.23
N ASN A 241 -13.29 -12.63 -12.33
CA ASN A 241 -14.13 -12.98 -13.47
C ASN A 241 -15.47 -12.22 -13.36
N TYR A 242 -15.88 -11.46 -14.38
CA TYR A 242 -17.11 -10.67 -14.31
C TYR A 242 -18.33 -11.44 -14.82
N SER A 243 -19.51 -11.01 -14.39
CA SER A 243 -20.78 -11.41 -15.00
C SER A 243 -21.09 -10.48 -16.18
N LEU A 244 -21.09 -11.01 -17.40
CA LEU A 244 -21.73 -10.41 -18.59
C LEU A 244 -21.07 -9.15 -19.18
N THR A 245 -19.82 -9.23 -19.63
CA THR A 245 -19.26 -8.24 -20.57
C THR A 245 -18.52 -8.94 -21.70
N ASN A 246 -18.62 -8.41 -22.93
CA ASN A 246 -17.69 -8.76 -24.02
C ASN A 246 -16.25 -8.69 -23.49
N ASP A 247 -15.42 -9.69 -23.81
CA ASP A 247 -14.06 -9.84 -23.28
C ASP A 247 -13.21 -8.56 -23.37
N LEU A 248 -13.42 -7.73 -24.39
CA LEU A 248 -12.72 -6.45 -24.57
C LEU A 248 -13.03 -5.43 -23.47
N LYS A 249 -14.31 -5.25 -23.08
CA LYS A 249 -14.70 -4.29 -22.04
C LYS A 249 -14.23 -4.72 -20.65
N LEU A 250 -14.18 -6.03 -20.42
CA LEU A 250 -13.68 -6.64 -19.19
C LEU A 250 -12.22 -6.25 -18.92
N ARG A 251 -11.40 -6.36 -19.96
CA ARG A 251 -9.97 -6.07 -19.87
C ARG A 251 -9.71 -4.57 -19.64
N ASP A 252 -10.53 -3.67 -20.18
CA ASP A 252 -10.41 -2.23 -19.94
C ASP A 252 -10.71 -1.82 -18.48
N ASP A 253 -11.72 -2.40 -17.83
CA ASP A 253 -12.01 -2.12 -16.42
C ASP A 253 -10.87 -2.65 -15.50
N GLN A 254 -10.25 -3.79 -15.84
CA GLN A 254 -9.06 -4.29 -15.15
C GLN A 254 -7.86 -3.34 -15.30
N VAL A 255 -7.66 -2.76 -16.48
CA VAL A 255 -6.64 -1.73 -16.72
C VAL A 255 -6.91 -0.47 -15.90
N LEU A 256 -8.15 -0.02 -15.81
CA LEU A 256 -8.51 1.13 -14.98
C LEU A 256 -8.19 0.90 -13.50
N LEU A 257 -8.47 -0.30 -12.97
CA LEU A 257 -8.09 -0.69 -11.60
C LEU A 257 -6.57 -0.75 -11.42
N ALA A 258 -5.86 -1.25 -12.42
CA ALA A 258 -4.40 -1.28 -12.42
C ALA A 258 -3.81 0.13 -12.42
N TYR A 259 -4.40 1.08 -13.15
CA TYR A 259 -4.02 2.49 -13.13
C TYR A 259 -4.22 3.13 -11.75
N LYS A 260 -5.39 2.91 -11.13
CA LYS A 260 -5.65 3.36 -9.74
C LYS A 260 -4.62 2.77 -8.77
N SER A 261 -4.29 1.50 -8.95
CA SER A 261 -3.29 0.80 -8.12
C SER A 261 -1.86 1.33 -8.34
N ILE A 262 -1.47 1.64 -9.59
CA ILE A 262 -0.19 2.27 -9.90
C ILE A 262 -0.09 3.65 -9.25
N ASP A 263 -1.15 4.47 -9.32
CA ASP A 263 -1.15 5.79 -8.69
C ASP A 263 -0.91 5.72 -7.17
N GLU A 264 -1.65 4.85 -6.48
CA GLU A 264 -1.52 4.69 -5.03
C GLU A 264 -0.11 4.17 -4.65
N ASN A 265 0.42 3.18 -5.37
CA ASN A 265 1.76 2.64 -5.09
C ASN A 265 2.89 3.62 -5.47
N TYR A 266 2.68 4.44 -6.50
CA TYR A 266 3.57 5.55 -6.84
C TYR A 266 3.64 6.58 -5.72
N ARG A 267 2.49 7.00 -5.16
CA ARG A 267 2.42 7.94 -4.02
C ARG A 267 3.11 7.41 -2.76
N ARG A 268 3.15 6.09 -2.56
CA ARG A 268 3.85 5.42 -1.44
C ARG A 268 5.34 5.14 -1.67
N GLY A 269 5.84 5.28 -2.90
CA GLY A 269 7.20 4.86 -3.25
C GLY A 269 7.40 3.34 -3.34
N ASN A 270 6.32 2.57 -3.55
CA ASN A 270 6.39 1.12 -3.74
C ASN A 270 6.70 0.76 -5.22
N VAL A 271 7.98 0.90 -5.59
CA VAL A 271 8.44 0.61 -6.96
C VAL A 271 8.19 -0.84 -7.41
N ALA A 272 8.38 -1.81 -6.52
CA ALA A 272 8.17 -3.23 -6.82
C ALA A 272 6.72 -3.52 -7.24
N SER A 273 5.76 -2.90 -6.53
CA SER A 273 4.35 -2.99 -6.91
C SER A 273 4.05 -2.31 -8.24
N VAL A 274 4.56 -1.10 -8.47
CA VAL A 274 4.31 -0.39 -9.73
C VAL A 274 4.81 -1.21 -10.91
N TYR A 275 6.02 -1.77 -10.79
CA TYR A 275 6.61 -2.66 -11.78
C TYR A 275 5.78 -3.94 -11.98
N SER A 276 5.37 -4.63 -10.91
CA SER A 276 4.57 -5.86 -11.03
C SER A 276 3.21 -5.62 -11.66
N ILE A 277 2.54 -4.52 -11.32
CA ILE A 277 1.24 -4.15 -11.90
C ILE A 277 1.41 -3.75 -13.37
N TRP A 278 2.43 -2.95 -13.69
CA TRP A 278 2.72 -2.54 -15.07
C TRP A 278 2.96 -3.76 -15.97
N ASN A 279 3.77 -4.72 -15.55
CA ASN A 279 4.00 -5.96 -16.31
C ASN A 279 2.75 -6.83 -16.51
N LYS A 280 1.68 -6.63 -15.74
CA LYS A 280 0.41 -7.32 -15.98
C LYS A 280 -0.43 -6.67 -17.08
N ILE A 281 -0.26 -5.36 -17.29
CA ILE A 281 -1.14 -4.57 -18.18
C ILE A 281 -0.42 -4.03 -19.42
N LYS A 282 0.92 -4.05 -19.48
CA LYS A 282 1.70 -3.42 -20.56
C LYS A 282 1.37 -3.94 -21.97
N GLU A 283 0.94 -5.20 -22.08
CA GLU A 283 0.57 -5.87 -23.33
C GLU A 283 -0.96 -5.86 -23.58
N HIS A 284 -1.74 -5.15 -22.75
CA HIS A 284 -3.20 -5.11 -22.92
C HIS A 284 -3.61 -4.44 -24.23
N TYR A 285 -2.93 -3.36 -24.61
CA TYR A 285 -3.11 -2.70 -25.91
C TYR A 285 -2.00 -3.11 -26.88
N VAL A 286 -2.31 -3.06 -28.18
CA VAL A 286 -1.34 -3.36 -29.26
C VAL A 286 -0.14 -2.42 -29.22
N SER A 287 -0.37 -1.15 -28.87
CA SER A 287 0.67 -0.14 -28.71
C SER A 287 0.67 0.39 -27.28
N ILE A 288 1.86 0.50 -26.70
CA ILE A 288 2.06 1.13 -25.39
C ILE A 288 1.52 2.57 -25.36
N SER A 289 1.52 3.27 -26.50
CA SER A 289 1.02 4.64 -26.64
C SER A 289 -0.49 4.77 -26.39
N ALA A 290 -1.24 3.66 -26.44
CA ALA A 290 -2.67 3.64 -26.12
C ALA A 290 -2.96 3.67 -24.61
N HIS A 291 -1.95 3.42 -23.76
CA HIS A 291 -2.10 3.63 -22.32
C HIS A 291 -2.16 5.13 -21.96
N ASP A 292 -2.76 5.45 -20.81
CA ASP A 292 -2.78 6.83 -20.31
C ASP A 292 -1.35 7.32 -20.05
N SER A 293 -0.95 8.39 -20.75
CA SER A 293 0.37 9.04 -20.62
C SER A 293 0.74 9.39 -19.17
N ARG A 294 -0.23 9.70 -18.30
CA ARG A 294 0.00 9.98 -16.87
C ARG A 294 0.48 8.74 -16.13
N ILE A 295 0.04 7.55 -16.54
CA ILE A 295 0.46 6.28 -15.96
C ILE A 295 1.84 5.90 -16.49
N ILE A 296 2.07 6.00 -17.81
CA ILE A 296 3.38 5.81 -18.43
C ILE A 296 4.43 6.70 -17.75
N TYR A 297 4.12 7.98 -17.56
CA TYR A 297 4.96 8.94 -16.82
C TYR A 297 5.31 8.47 -15.40
N LYS A 298 4.32 7.99 -14.63
CA LYS A 298 4.54 7.52 -13.24
C LYS A 298 5.46 6.31 -13.21
N VAL A 299 5.27 5.35 -14.12
CA VAL A 299 6.12 4.15 -14.25
C VAL A 299 7.54 4.57 -14.62
N PHE A 300 7.72 5.38 -15.67
CA PHE A 300 9.04 5.90 -16.06
C PHE A 300 9.73 6.61 -14.89
N LYS A 301 9.03 7.52 -14.23
CA LYS A 301 9.60 8.33 -13.16
C LYS A 301 10.05 7.48 -11.97
N ILE A 302 9.22 6.59 -11.44
CA ILE A 302 9.60 5.80 -10.25
C ILE A 302 10.69 4.79 -10.59
N CYS A 303 10.64 4.15 -11.76
CA CYS A 303 11.64 3.17 -12.17
C CYS A 303 12.99 3.82 -12.56
N THR A 304 12.99 5.01 -13.15
CA THR A 304 14.22 5.78 -13.45
C THR A 304 15.04 6.08 -12.19
N HIS A 305 14.35 6.46 -11.11
CA HIS A 305 14.98 6.79 -9.83
C HIS A 305 15.49 5.55 -9.07
N ASN A 306 14.94 4.37 -9.37
CA ASN A 306 15.36 3.11 -8.75
C ASN A 306 16.23 2.29 -9.72
N ARG A 307 17.56 2.32 -9.53
CA ARG A 307 18.53 1.63 -10.43
C ARG A 307 18.16 0.17 -10.71
N ALA A 308 17.60 -0.53 -9.72
CA ALA A 308 17.21 -1.93 -9.84
C ALA A 308 16.09 -2.18 -10.87
N TYR A 309 15.31 -1.16 -11.23
CA TYR A 309 14.14 -1.27 -12.10
C TYR A 309 14.29 -0.56 -13.44
N ARG A 310 15.46 0.02 -13.76
CA ARG A 310 15.64 0.83 -14.97
C ARG A 310 15.46 0.05 -16.29
N SER A 311 15.62 -1.27 -16.28
CA SER A 311 15.41 -2.11 -17.46
C SER A 311 14.00 -1.95 -18.05
N ILE A 312 12.97 -1.75 -17.22
CA ILE A 312 11.61 -1.51 -17.72
C ILE A 312 11.50 -0.20 -18.50
N CYS A 313 12.28 0.83 -18.12
CA CYS A 313 12.29 2.10 -18.83
C CYS A 313 12.94 1.96 -20.20
N SER A 314 13.99 1.12 -20.31
CA SER A 314 14.58 0.77 -21.60
C SER A 314 13.56 0.07 -22.49
N GLU A 315 12.86 -0.95 -21.97
CA GLU A 315 11.81 -1.68 -22.70
C GLU A 315 10.72 -0.73 -23.20
N MET A 316 10.17 0.11 -22.32
CA MET A 316 9.12 1.07 -22.66
C MET A 316 9.62 2.11 -23.68
N PHE A 317 10.86 2.57 -23.57
CA PHE A 317 11.43 3.54 -24.52
C PHE A 317 11.48 2.97 -25.95
N TRP A 318 11.90 1.71 -26.11
CA TRP A 318 11.96 1.07 -27.42
C TRP A 318 10.59 0.76 -28.03
N GLN A 319 9.55 0.62 -27.21
CA GLN A 319 8.18 0.39 -27.68
C GLN A 319 7.43 1.68 -28.02
N LEU A 320 7.86 2.83 -27.48
CA LEU A 320 7.23 4.12 -27.74
C LEU A 320 7.73 4.71 -29.06
N THR A 321 6.80 5.13 -29.92
CA THR A 321 7.17 5.76 -31.19
C THR A 321 7.64 7.21 -30.99
N PRO A 322 8.65 7.68 -31.74
CA PRO A 322 9.10 9.08 -31.72
C PRO A 322 7.98 10.10 -31.91
N GLU A 323 7.04 9.82 -32.81
CA GLU A 323 5.89 10.67 -33.09
C GLU A 323 5.01 10.88 -31.85
N TYR A 324 4.90 9.86 -30.99
CA TYR A 324 4.12 9.96 -29.76
C TYR A 324 4.89 10.71 -28.68
N TYR A 325 6.11 10.27 -28.35
CA TYR A 325 6.79 10.83 -27.18
C TYR A 325 7.34 12.24 -27.42
N CYS A 326 7.76 12.60 -28.64
CA CYS A 326 8.23 13.95 -28.99
C CYS A 326 7.12 15.02 -28.94
N ASN A 327 5.86 14.59 -28.92
CA ASN A 327 4.68 15.46 -28.89
C ASN A 327 3.93 15.38 -27.56
N ASN A 328 4.48 14.70 -26.54
CA ASN A 328 3.85 14.57 -25.23
C ASN A 328 4.62 15.34 -24.14
N PRO A 329 4.02 16.37 -23.51
CA PRO A 329 4.69 17.25 -22.55
C PRO A 329 5.01 16.59 -21.19
N LEU A 330 4.45 15.40 -20.91
CA LEU A 330 4.75 14.61 -19.72
C LEU A 330 5.81 13.54 -19.99
N ILE A 331 5.74 12.88 -21.14
CA ILE A 331 6.62 11.75 -21.47
C ILE A 331 8.00 12.23 -21.89
N LEU A 332 8.11 13.24 -22.75
CA LEU A 332 9.40 13.70 -23.26
C LEU A 332 10.38 14.09 -22.12
N PRO A 333 9.99 14.91 -21.13
CA PRO A 333 10.89 15.22 -20.01
C PRO A 333 11.29 13.98 -19.19
N ALA A 334 10.40 13.00 -19.06
CA ALA A 334 10.70 11.76 -18.33
C ALA A 334 11.70 10.86 -19.07
N ILE A 335 11.62 10.80 -20.41
CA ILE A 335 12.59 10.12 -21.27
C ILE A 335 13.96 10.81 -21.20
N ILE A 336 13.99 12.15 -21.26
CA ILE A 336 15.24 12.93 -21.10
C ILE A 336 15.89 12.61 -19.74
N ASP A 337 15.11 12.62 -18.66
CA ASP A 337 15.60 12.28 -17.32
C ASP A 337 16.12 10.85 -17.23
N PHE A 338 15.43 9.91 -17.87
CA PHE A 338 15.85 8.51 -17.95
C PHE A 338 17.21 8.36 -18.65
N ILE A 339 17.37 8.91 -19.85
CA ILE A 339 18.61 8.87 -20.63
C ILE A 339 19.75 9.55 -19.87
N THR A 340 19.47 10.70 -19.25
CA THR A 340 20.43 11.44 -18.41
C THR A 340 20.91 10.59 -17.21
N LYS A 341 20.02 9.79 -16.61
CA LYS A 341 20.36 8.89 -15.48
C LYS A 341 21.01 7.58 -15.91
N GLN A 342 20.75 7.12 -17.13
CA GLN A 342 21.42 5.98 -17.75
C GLN A 342 22.84 6.34 -18.20
N ASP A 343 23.11 7.63 -18.40
CA ASP A 343 24.42 8.15 -18.82
C ASP A 343 24.82 7.71 -20.25
N SER A 344 23.82 7.63 -21.14
CA SER A 344 23.99 7.14 -22.51
C SER A 344 24.01 8.30 -23.52
N LEU A 345 25.20 8.69 -23.97
CA LEU A 345 25.37 9.76 -24.96
C LEU A 345 24.76 9.38 -26.33
N THR A 346 24.80 8.10 -26.70
CA THR A 346 24.22 7.61 -27.96
C THR A 346 22.71 7.84 -27.98
N MET A 347 22.00 7.41 -26.92
CA MET A 347 20.57 7.63 -26.77
C MET A 347 20.22 9.13 -26.69
N ALA A 348 21.07 9.94 -26.07
CA ALA A 348 20.86 11.39 -26.03
C ALA A 348 20.92 12.03 -27.42
N LYS A 349 21.90 11.64 -28.25
CA LYS A 349 22.02 12.12 -29.63
C LYS A 349 20.83 11.68 -30.49
N GLU A 350 20.45 10.42 -30.38
CA GLU A 350 19.28 9.86 -31.08
C GLU A 350 17.99 10.58 -30.66
N LEU A 351 17.79 10.80 -29.36
CA LEU A 351 16.65 11.55 -28.86
C LEU A 351 16.59 12.96 -29.46
N MET A 352 17.71 13.69 -29.48
CA MET A 352 17.75 15.05 -30.03
C MET A 352 17.45 15.07 -31.54
N GLN A 353 17.92 14.07 -32.29
CA GLN A 353 17.55 13.90 -33.71
C GLN A 353 16.05 13.65 -33.87
N ASN A 354 15.49 12.77 -33.04
CA ASN A 354 14.06 12.44 -33.07
C ASN A 354 13.18 13.65 -32.70
N ILE A 355 13.59 14.46 -31.73
CA ILE A 355 12.86 15.69 -31.38
C ILE A 355 12.82 16.65 -32.56
N ASN A 356 13.98 16.89 -33.21
CA ASN A 356 14.05 17.79 -34.35
C ASN A 356 13.23 17.29 -35.56
N ARG A 357 13.09 15.97 -35.71
CA ARG A 357 12.39 15.35 -36.85
C ARG A 357 10.89 15.18 -36.63
N TYR A 358 10.45 14.84 -35.42
CA TYR A 358 9.10 14.34 -35.16
C TYR A 358 8.23 15.27 -34.29
N THR A 359 8.79 16.35 -33.71
CA THR A 359 7.96 17.35 -33.03
C THR A 359 7.15 18.15 -34.04
N LEU A 360 5.83 18.15 -33.89
CA LEU A 360 4.92 18.92 -34.73
C LEU A 360 5.06 20.42 -34.45
N PRO A 361 4.95 21.30 -35.47
CA PRO A 361 5.08 22.74 -35.30
C PRO A 361 4.16 23.31 -34.22
N GLU A 362 2.88 22.91 -34.20
CA GLU A 362 1.92 23.36 -33.19
C GLU A 362 2.27 22.93 -31.76
N ASN A 363 3.01 21.82 -31.59
CA ASN A 363 3.38 21.30 -30.29
C ASN A 363 4.72 21.83 -29.77
N HIS A 364 5.47 22.56 -30.60
CA HIS A 364 6.79 23.04 -30.24
C HIS A 364 6.76 23.90 -28.96
N HIS A 365 5.85 24.87 -28.87
CA HIS A 365 5.74 25.72 -27.69
C HIS A 365 5.24 24.97 -26.43
N ILE A 366 4.36 23.98 -26.61
CA ILE A 366 3.70 23.25 -25.51
C ILE A 366 4.63 22.19 -24.91
N VAL A 367 5.40 21.53 -25.75
CA VAL A 367 6.23 20.38 -25.38
C VAL A 367 7.67 20.78 -25.16
N TRP A 368 8.29 21.43 -26.15
CA TRP A 368 9.72 21.75 -26.15
C TRP A 368 10.03 22.92 -25.22
N LEU A 369 9.31 24.04 -25.39
CA LEU A 369 9.54 25.27 -24.62
C LEU A 369 8.86 25.28 -23.24
N ASN A 370 8.36 24.13 -22.80
CA ASN A 370 7.78 23.97 -21.48
C ASN A 370 8.88 23.92 -20.40
N LYS A 371 8.60 24.52 -19.24
CA LYS A 371 9.52 24.65 -18.11
C LYS A 371 10.14 23.33 -17.63
N ARG A 372 9.37 22.23 -17.56
CA ARG A 372 9.84 20.89 -17.18
C ARG A 372 10.76 20.29 -18.24
N CYS A 373 10.44 20.48 -19.52
CA CYS A 373 11.25 19.99 -20.63
C CYS A 373 12.61 20.70 -20.64
N LEU A 374 12.62 22.03 -20.63
CA LEU A 374 13.85 22.84 -20.56
C LEU A 374 14.68 22.50 -19.33
N SER A 375 14.05 22.25 -18.17
CA SER A 375 14.79 21.83 -16.97
C SER A 375 15.43 20.46 -17.10
N SER A 376 14.78 19.52 -17.80
CA SER A 376 15.32 18.18 -18.06
C SER A 376 16.45 18.25 -19.10
N LEU A 377 16.30 19.06 -20.15
CA LEU A 377 17.34 19.34 -21.14
C LEU A 377 18.57 19.98 -20.50
N LEU A 378 18.37 20.97 -19.61
CA LEU A 378 19.48 21.60 -18.87
C LEU A 378 20.26 20.54 -18.09
N ARG A 379 19.57 19.63 -17.38
CA ARG A 379 20.23 18.51 -16.68
C ARG A 379 21.00 17.61 -17.63
N MET A 380 20.44 17.31 -18.80
CA MET A 380 21.08 16.47 -19.82
C MET A 380 22.34 17.13 -20.37
N HIS A 381 22.28 18.40 -20.81
CA HIS A 381 23.44 19.12 -21.33
C HIS A 381 24.53 19.29 -20.28
N LEU A 382 24.17 19.62 -19.03
CA LEU A 382 25.13 19.66 -17.91
C LEU A 382 25.76 18.28 -17.64
N LYS A 383 25.01 17.20 -17.78
CA LYS A 383 25.52 15.83 -17.55
C LYS A 383 26.53 15.40 -18.61
N PHE A 384 26.33 15.82 -19.86
CA PHE A 384 27.21 15.51 -20.99
C PHE A 384 28.21 16.63 -21.33
N ASN A 385 28.37 17.63 -20.45
CA ASN A 385 29.31 18.76 -20.60
C ASN A 385 29.14 19.58 -21.89
N ASP A 386 27.90 19.70 -22.41
CA ASP A 386 27.59 20.51 -23.59
C ASP A 386 27.35 21.97 -23.21
N SER A 387 28.42 22.76 -23.14
CA SER A 387 28.37 24.17 -22.74
C SER A 387 27.49 25.02 -23.67
N ASN A 388 27.50 24.73 -24.97
CA ASN A 388 26.69 25.45 -25.96
C ASN A 388 25.19 25.14 -25.77
N GLY A 389 24.86 23.87 -25.51
CA GLY A 389 23.50 23.46 -25.18
C GLY A 389 22.99 24.10 -23.88
N VAL A 390 23.84 24.18 -22.84
CA VAL A 390 23.51 24.85 -21.57
C VAL A 390 23.16 26.32 -21.80
N ASP A 391 23.99 27.09 -22.50
CA ASP A 391 23.73 28.51 -22.77
C ASP A 391 22.43 28.72 -23.56
N ARG A 392 22.19 27.91 -24.60
CA ARG A 392 20.95 27.96 -25.39
C ARG A 392 19.71 27.70 -24.53
N VAL A 393 19.74 26.67 -23.68
CA VAL A 393 18.60 26.33 -22.80
C VAL A 393 18.38 27.43 -21.76
N LEU A 394 19.44 27.98 -21.15
CA LEU A 394 19.31 29.07 -20.18
C LEU A 394 18.75 30.34 -20.79
N LYS A 395 19.18 30.69 -22.01
CA LYS A 395 18.59 31.79 -22.80
C LYS A 395 17.10 31.55 -23.04
N GLN A 396 16.72 30.35 -23.49
CA GLN A 396 15.31 30.01 -23.71
C GLN A 396 14.48 30.06 -22.42
N VAL A 397 15.01 29.61 -21.29
CA VAL A 397 14.31 29.72 -19.99
C VAL A 397 14.12 31.19 -19.61
N THR A 398 15.15 32.02 -19.77
CA THR A 398 15.11 33.44 -19.41
C THR A 398 14.14 34.21 -20.32
N THR A 399 14.17 33.96 -21.62
CA THR A 399 13.26 34.59 -22.59
C THR A 399 11.80 34.22 -22.33
N ASN A 400 11.51 32.93 -22.07
CA ASN A 400 10.12 32.45 -21.95
C ASN A 400 9.53 32.62 -20.55
N PHE A 401 10.33 32.53 -19.48
CA PHE A 401 9.86 32.49 -18.09
C PHE A 401 10.45 33.58 -17.20
N ARG A 402 11.34 34.44 -17.71
CA ARG A 402 12.02 35.56 -17.01
C ARG A 402 12.94 35.18 -15.85
N ALA A 403 12.76 34.02 -15.24
CA ALA A 403 13.55 33.56 -14.10
C ALA A 403 13.80 32.05 -14.16
N LEU A 404 14.95 31.64 -13.59
CA LEU A 404 15.29 30.24 -13.41
C LEU A 404 14.41 29.59 -12.34
N SER A 405 14.08 28.32 -12.55
CA SER A 405 13.36 27.52 -11.57
C SER A 405 14.29 26.98 -10.49
N GLN A 406 13.69 26.55 -9.37
CA GLN A 406 14.40 25.83 -8.31
C GLN A 406 15.09 24.56 -8.85
N GLU A 407 14.48 23.86 -9.81
CA GLU A 407 15.08 22.70 -10.47
C GLU A 407 16.28 23.07 -11.35
N ASN A 408 16.25 24.25 -12.00
CA ASN A 408 17.38 24.74 -12.79
C ASN A 408 18.57 25.08 -11.89
N TYR A 409 18.34 25.84 -10.81
CA TYR A 409 19.38 26.16 -9.84
C TYR A 409 19.98 24.90 -9.23
N GLN A 410 19.13 23.96 -8.80
CA GLN A 410 19.57 22.67 -8.29
C GLN A 410 20.48 21.94 -9.30
N ALA A 411 20.11 21.90 -10.59
CA ALA A 411 20.90 21.21 -11.61
C ALA A 411 22.31 21.83 -11.79
N ILE A 412 22.39 23.16 -11.86
CA ILE A 412 23.65 23.91 -12.01
C ILE A 412 24.54 23.69 -10.80
N ILE A 413 24.00 23.88 -9.59
CA ILE A 413 24.72 23.75 -8.32
C ILE A 413 25.26 22.33 -8.14
N ILE A 414 24.44 21.30 -8.41
CA ILE A 414 24.88 19.90 -8.32
C ILE A 414 25.97 19.60 -9.35
N HIS A 415 25.86 20.11 -10.58
CA HIS A 415 26.89 19.89 -11.60
C HIS A 415 28.24 20.45 -11.14
N LEU A 416 28.27 21.68 -10.62
CA LEU A 416 29.47 22.30 -10.07
C LEU A 416 30.02 21.49 -8.89
N PHE A 417 29.17 21.07 -7.96
CA PHE A 417 29.57 20.23 -6.82
C PHE A 417 30.18 18.89 -7.24
N LYS A 418 29.61 18.21 -8.24
CA LYS A 418 30.07 16.88 -8.66
C LYS A 418 31.48 16.84 -9.21
N THR A 419 32.00 17.95 -9.71
CA THR A 419 33.37 18.03 -10.21
C THR A 419 34.43 17.89 -9.11
N GLN A 420 34.05 17.99 -7.83
CA GLN A 420 34.93 17.90 -6.65
C GLN A 420 36.10 18.90 -6.66
N ASN A 421 36.06 19.91 -7.53
CA ASN A 421 37.03 20.98 -7.58
C ASN A 421 36.64 22.07 -6.55
N LEU A 422 37.58 22.48 -5.69
CA LEU A 422 37.35 23.51 -4.67
C LEU A 422 36.85 24.83 -5.26
N ASP A 423 37.37 25.24 -6.42
CA ASP A 423 36.92 26.47 -7.09
C ASP A 423 35.48 26.37 -7.57
N HIS A 424 35.08 25.20 -8.07
CA HIS A 424 33.70 24.95 -8.49
C HIS A 424 32.75 24.86 -7.29
N ILE A 425 33.20 24.27 -6.18
CA ILE A 425 32.45 24.24 -4.91
C ILE A 425 32.26 25.66 -4.38
N ALA A 426 33.31 26.49 -4.37
CA ALA A 426 33.23 27.90 -3.95
C ALA A 426 32.26 28.69 -4.84
N LYS A 427 32.33 28.52 -6.17
CA LYS A 427 31.36 29.11 -7.12
C LYS A 427 29.94 28.65 -6.85
N ALA A 428 29.73 27.36 -6.56
CA ALA A 428 28.41 26.81 -6.27
C ALA A 428 27.81 27.37 -4.97
N VAL A 429 28.62 27.51 -3.91
CA VAL A 429 28.19 28.12 -2.64
C VAL A 429 27.90 29.61 -2.85
N LYS A 430 28.76 30.35 -3.55
CA LYS A 430 28.52 31.75 -3.87
C LYS A 430 27.23 31.94 -4.66
N LEU A 431 26.96 31.09 -5.64
CA LEU A 431 25.71 31.11 -6.38
C LEU A 431 24.52 30.80 -5.47
N LEU A 432 24.64 29.81 -4.59
CA LEU A 432 23.59 29.43 -3.65
C LEU A 432 23.18 30.58 -2.72
N ASP A 433 24.15 31.35 -2.22
CA ASP A 433 23.90 32.51 -1.34
C ASP A 433 23.20 33.67 -2.04
N THR A 434 23.23 33.74 -3.38
CA THR A 434 22.50 34.76 -4.15
C THR A 434 21.03 34.39 -4.43
N ILE A 435 20.63 33.14 -4.17
CA ILE A 435 19.29 32.64 -4.50
C ILE A 435 18.35 32.83 -3.30
N PRO A 436 17.10 33.29 -3.52
CA PRO A 436 16.10 33.36 -2.44
C PRO A 436 15.93 32.01 -1.73
N PRO A 437 15.87 31.96 -0.38
CA PRO A 437 15.87 30.71 0.39
C PRO A 437 14.79 29.69 -0.06
N GLY A 438 13.59 30.16 -0.41
CA GLY A 438 12.53 29.30 -0.91
C GLY A 438 12.90 28.55 -2.21
N GLN A 439 13.66 29.18 -3.10
CA GLN A 439 14.16 28.57 -4.34
C GLN A 439 15.41 27.73 -4.12
N ALA A 440 16.17 27.95 -3.04
CA ALA A 440 17.39 27.21 -2.74
C ALA A 440 17.16 25.83 -2.07
N MET A 441 15.97 25.57 -1.50
CA MET A 441 15.67 24.35 -0.72
C MET A 441 16.01 23.00 -1.41
N LEU A 442 15.67 22.82 -2.69
CA LEU A 442 16.02 21.58 -3.41
C LEU A 442 17.55 21.43 -3.61
N ALA A 443 18.25 22.55 -3.78
CA ALA A 443 19.71 22.56 -3.90
C ALA A 443 20.35 22.18 -2.55
N TYR A 444 19.85 22.69 -1.42
CA TYR A 444 20.31 22.32 -0.08
C TYR A 444 20.28 20.80 0.12
N GLY A 445 19.13 20.17 -0.16
CA GLY A 445 18.98 18.72 0.00
C GLY A 445 19.92 17.90 -0.86
N SER A 446 20.28 18.43 -2.03
CA SER A 446 21.14 17.73 -2.99
C SER A 446 22.62 17.89 -2.67
N ILE A 447 23.04 19.08 -2.22
CA ILE A 447 24.39 19.31 -1.68
C ILE A 447 24.60 18.40 -0.46
N ILE A 448 23.65 18.38 0.48
CA ILE A 448 23.75 17.52 1.67
C ILE A 448 23.84 16.04 1.27
N ASN A 449 23.05 15.58 0.29
CA ASN A 449 23.16 14.22 -0.23
C ASN A 449 24.55 13.92 -0.80
N GLU A 450 25.09 14.77 -1.66
CA GLU A 450 26.42 14.57 -2.27
C GLU A 450 27.53 14.59 -1.21
N VAL A 451 27.50 15.53 -0.27
CA VAL A 451 28.48 15.61 0.83
C VAL A 451 28.43 14.35 1.71
N VAL A 452 27.23 13.88 2.08
CA VAL A 452 27.05 12.62 2.80
C VAL A 452 27.58 11.45 1.97
N ASP A 453 27.25 11.38 0.68
CA ASP A 453 27.72 10.31 -0.20
C ASP A 453 29.24 10.28 -0.36
N TRP A 454 29.91 11.45 -0.43
CA TRP A 454 31.38 11.52 -0.44
C TRP A 454 31.99 11.01 0.85
N LYS A 455 31.39 11.34 2.00
CA LYS A 455 31.80 10.84 3.32
C LYS A 455 31.71 9.31 3.38
N LEU A 456 30.55 8.77 3.04
CA LEU A 456 30.29 7.33 3.05
C LEU A 456 31.20 6.62 2.03
N ALA A 457 31.34 7.16 0.82
CA ALA A 457 32.20 6.60 -0.21
C ALA A 457 33.70 6.76 0.10
N SER A 458 34.07 7.61 1.06
CA SER A 458 35.47 7.87 1.45
C SER A 458 36.33 8.41 0.31
N LYS A 459 35.68 9.07 -0.65
CA LYS A 459 36.30 9.59 -1.87
C LYS A 459 37.11 10.86 -1.64
N VAL A 460 36.80 11.60 -0.58
CA VAL A 460 37.42 12.87 -0.21
C VAL A 460 37.76 12.83 1.28
N LYS A 461 38.90 13.40 1.69
CA LYS A 461 39.17 13.67 3.11
C LYS A 461 38.08 14.63 3.61
N PHE A 462 37.19 14.12 4.44
CA PHE A 462 36.09 14.90 4.96
C PHE A 462 36.64 15.95 5.93
N THR A 463 36.72 17.21 5.50
CA THR A 463 37.20 18.33 6.32
C THR A 463 36.07 18.91 7.16
N ASP A 464 36.41 19.55 8.28
CA ASP A 464 35.44 20.22 9.17
C ASP A 464 34.60 21.27 8.43
N ASN A 465 35.18 21.89 7.40
CA ASN A 465 34.53 22.86 6.52
C ASN A 465 33.29 22.28 5.80
N LEU A 466 33.30 20.99 5.44
CA LEU A 466 32.14 20.36 4.78
C LEU A 466 31.00 20.07 5.77
N MET A 467 31.30 19.73 7.02
CA MET A 467 30.27 19.62 8.07
C MET A 467 29.70 21.00 8.42
N ALA A 468 30.55 22.03 8.47
CA ALA A 468 30.13 23.41 8.70
C ALA A 468 29.15 23.89 7.62
N LEU A 469 29.43 23.57 6.34
CA LEU A 469 28.50 23.83 5.25
C LEU A 469 27.16 23.13 5.46
N VAL A 470 27.14 21.83 5.78
CA VAL A 470 25.87 21.11 6.05
C VAL A 470 25.09 21.77 7.19
N ASN A 471 25.78 22.23 8.24
CA ASN A 471 25.14 22.92 9.35
C ASN A 471 24.53 24.27 8.94
N ASP A 472 25.28 25.08 8.19
CA ASP A 472 24.79 26.36 7.65
C ASP A 472 23.54 26.16 6.78
N LEU A 473 23.57 25.20 5.85
CA LEU A 473 22.43 24.92 4.98
C LEU A 473 21.19 24.45 5.75
N LEU A 474 21.36 23.62 6.78
CA LEU A 474 20.24 23.16 7.61
C LEU A 474 19.69 24.26 8.52
N THR A 475 20.55 25.17 8.98
CA THR A 475 20.15 26.33 9.78
C THR A 475 19.34 27.31 8.92
N LYS A 476 19.87 27.72 7.76
CA LYS A 476 19.15 28.53 6.76
C LYS A 476 17.81 27.91 6.36
N ALA A 477 17.78 26.58 6.20
CA ALA A 477 16.54 25.88 5.89
C ALA A 477 15.54 25.88 7.06
N HIS A 478 16.02 25.75 8.29
CA HIS A 478 15.19 25.80 9.49
C HIS A 478 14.59 27.18 9.69
N ASP A 479 15.37 28.24 9.50
CA ASP A 479 14.89 29.62 9.65
C ASP A 479 13.76 29.95 8.66
N PHE A 480 13.86 29.43 7.43
CA PHE A 480 12.82 29.60 6.42
C PHE A 480 11.61 28.67 6.62
N ASP A 481 11.82 27.43 7.07
CA ASP A 481 10.76 26.44 7.33
C ASP A 481 10.86 25.86 8.76
N PRO A 482 10.52 26.64 9.81
CA PRO A 482 10.66 26.18 11.20
C PRO A 482 9.74 25.01 11.54
N GLY A 483 8.62 24.90 10.83
CA GLY A 483 7.64 23.82 10.97
C GLY A 483 8.04 22.53 10.26
N HIS A 484 9.20 22.51 9.59
CA HIS A 484 9.73 21.38 8.83
C HIS A 484 8.72 20.78 7.85
N ARG A 485 7.94 21.61 7.14
CA ARG A 485 6.90 21.16 6.19
C ARG A 485 7.50 20.72 4.87
N ASN A 486 8.60 21.33 4.43
CA ASN A 486 9.27 21.08 3.16
C ASN A 486 9.74 19.61 3.02
N SER A 487 9.86 19.12 1.78
CA SER A 487 10.34 17.78 1.45
C SER A 487 11.83 17.58 1.75
N LEU A 488 12.63 18.66 1.85
CA LEU A 488 14.02 18.64 2.30
C LEU A 488 14.21 17.80 3.56
N TRP A 489 13.36 18.01 4.57
CA TRP A 489 13.44 17.28 5.85
C TRP A 489 13.19 15.78 5.73
N ASN A 490 12.44 15.35 4.70
CA ASN A 490 12.27 13.94 4.37
C ASN A 490 13.59 13.35 3.84
N VAL A 491 14.31 14.12 3.01
CA VAL A 491 15.63 13.75 2.48
C VAL A 491 16.64 13.67 3.62
N VAL A 492 16.73 14.70 4.46
CA VAL A 492 17.66 14.74 5.61
C VAL A 492 17.45 13.52 6.53
N SER A 493 16.21 13.19 6.86
CA SER A 493 15.88 12.00 7.68
C SER A 493 16.35 10.70 7.02
N ALA A 494 16.14 10.55 5.70
CA ALA A 494 16.59 9.37 4.96
C ALA A 494 18.13 9.28 4.86
N LEU A 495 18.82 10.41 4.71
CA LEU A 495 20.28 10.47 4.67
C LEU A 495 20.92 10.18 6.02
N TYR A 496 20.32 10.66 7.11
CA TYR A 496 20.79 10.35 8.46
C TYR A 496 20.69 8.85 8.75
N ILE A 497 19.55 8.22 8.43
CA ILE A 497 19.44 6.76 8.51
C ILE A 497 20.44 6.07 7.58
N LYS A 498 20.62 6.55 6.35
CA LYS A 498 21.62 5.99 5.41
C LYS A 498 23.04 6.05 6.00
N LYS A 499 23.39 7.11 6.73
CA LYS A 499 24.66 7.23 7.45
C LYS A 499 24.78 6.17 8.55
N LEU A 500 23.78 6.04 9.42
CA LEU A 500 23.78 5.02 10.49
C LEU A 500 23.84 3.60 9.92
N CYS A 501 23.10 3.33 8.84
CA CYS A 501 23.07 2.04 8.17
C CYS A 501 24.25 1.82 7.23
N HIS A 502 25.25 2.71 7.18
CA HIS A 502 26.36 2.55 6.25
C HIS A 502 27.32 1.45 6.71
N TYR A 503 27.27 0.31 6.02
CA TYR A 503 28.20 -0.78 6.22
C TYR A 503 29.31 -0.73 5.16
N LYS A 504 30.57 -0.64 5.61
CA LYS A 504 31.75 -0.87 4.77
C LYS A 504 32.64 -1.90 5.42
N LYS A 505 32.89 -3.02 4.72
CA LYS A 505 34.11 -3.81 4.94
C LYS A 505 35.26 -3.01 4.31
N ARG A 506 36.02 -2.27 5.11
CA ARG A 506 37.34 -1.79 4.68
C ARG A 506 38.33 -2.90 5.04
N ASP A 507 39.04 -3.42 4.04
CA ASP A 507 40.16 -4.37 4.22
C ASP A 507 39.82 -5.57 5.12
N GLY A 508 38.61 -6.14 4.95
CA GLY A 508 38.15 -7.29 5.72
C GLY A 508 37.80 -7.01 7.20
N LYS A 509 38.01 -5.78 7.71
CA LYS A 509 37.67 -5.39 9.08
C LYS A 509 36.24 -4.84 9.18
N PHE A 510 35.52 -5.26 10.22
CA PHE A 510 34.18 -4.77 10.53
C PHE A 510 34.25 -3.33 11.07
N VAL A 511 33.25 -2.50 10.73
CA VAL A 511 33.05 -1.22 11.41
C VAL A 511 32.69 -1.50 12.87
N ALA A 512 33.43 -0.89 13.80
CA ALA A 512 33.41 -1.22 15.23
C ALA A 512 32.02 -1.13 15.91
N ASN A 513 31.07 -0.34 15.35
CA ASN A 513 29.76 -0.08 15.96
C ASN A 513 28.55 -0.40 15.05
N ALA A 514 28.75 -1.23 14.01
CA ALA A 514 27.71 -1.44 13.00
C ALA A 514 26.41 -2.06 13.56
N LYS A 515 26.47 -2.78 14.69
CA LYS A 515 25.27 -3.36 15.32
C LYS A 515 24.49 -2.28 16.07
N GLU A 516 25.19 -1.50 16.88
CA GLU A 516 24.67 -0.40 17.68
C GLU A 516 24.02 0.67 16.78
N ASP A 517 24.67 1.02 15.66
CA ASP A 517 24.15 2.02 14.72
C ASP A 517 22.84 1.57 14.06
N ILE A 518 22.69 0.27 13.77
CA ILE A 518 21.43 -0.27 13.20
C ILE A 518 20.35 -0.37 14.27
N ASP A 519 20.69 -0.76 15.51
CA ASP A 519 19.75 -0.73 16.63
C ASP A 519 19.24 0.70 16.89
N LEU A 520 20.13 1.70 16.83
CA LEU A 520 19.77 3.12 16.90
C LEU A 520 18.87 3.52 15.72
N ALA A 521 19.20 3.15 14.48
CA ALA A 521 18.37 3.46 13.31
C ALA A 521 16.94 2.90 13.46
N LYS A 522 16.80 1.67 13.98
CA LYS A 522 15.52 1.06 14.31
C LYS A 522 14.80 1.84 15.42
N LEU A 523 15.47 2.18 16.51
CA LEU A 523 14.90 2.94 17.62
C LEU A 523 14.35 4.29 17.17
N LEU A 524 15.14 5.06 16.40
CA LEU A 524 14.74 6.36 15.89
C LEU A 524 13.55 6.28 14.94
N TYR A 525 13.50 5.24 14.10
CA TYR A 525 12.33 4.99 13.26
C TYR A 525 11.08 4.70 14.09
N ILE A 526 11.17 3.81 15.09
CA ILE A 526 10.04 3.46 15.97
C ILE A 526 9.52 4.69 16.72
N ASN A 527 10.43 5.51 17.24
CA ASN A 527 10.08 6.75 17.93
C ASN A 527 9.38 7.75 16.99
N ALA A 528 9.84 7.87 15.75
CA ALA A 528 9.21 8.73 14.75
C ALA A 528 7.85 8.19 14.23
N ALA A 529 7.67 6.87 14.20
CA ALA A 529 6.45 6.23 13.71
C ALA A 529 5.29 6.31 14.72
N LYS A 530 5.59 6.39 16.02
CA LYS A 530 4.61 6.70 17.07
C LYS A 530 4.10 8.12 16.83
N ARG A 531 2.86 8.28 16.34
CA ARG A 531 2.21 9.53 15.88
C ARG A 531 2.01 10.60 16.98
N SER A 532 3.02 10.93 17.78
CA SER A 532 2.98 12.12 18.63
C SER A 532 3.13 13.37 17.75
N LYS A 533 2.40 14.45 18.07
CA LYS A 533 2.66 15.76 17.46
C LYS A 533 4.11 16.15 17.75
N THR A 534 4.98 16.06 16.74
CA THR A 534 6.38 16.44 16.90
C THR A 534 6.51 17.95 16.81
N TYR A 535 6.94 18.58 17.90
CA TYR A 535 7.25 20.00 17.94
C TYR A 535 8.70 20.22 17.52
N TRP A 536 8.90 20.74 16.30
CA TRP A 536 10.21 20.96 15.68
C TRP A 536 10.95 22.17 16.23
N THR A 537 10.23 23.18 16.72
CA THR A 537 10.74 24.49 17.17
C THR A 537 11.72 24.45 18.35
N LYS A 538 11.85 23.31 19.04
CA LYS A 538 12.78 23.12 20.18
C LYS A 538 13.85 22.06 19.91
N SER A 539 13.99 21.59 18.67
CA SER A 539 14.90 20.48 18.33
C SER A 539 16.05 20.98 17.47
N ASN A 540 17.25 20.43 17.66
CA ASN A 540 18.40 20.73 16.78
C ASN A 540 18.04 20.34 15.33
N CYS A 541 18.25 21.25 14.39
CA CYS A 541 17.94 21.05 12.97
C CYS A 541 18.97 20.18 12.23
N ASN A 542 20.16 19.97 12.82
CA ASN A 542 21.24 19.19 12.24
C ASN A 542 21.44 17.85 12.98
N PRO A 543 20.89 16.73 12.45
CA PRO A 543 21.03 15.43 13.08
C PRO A 543 22.46 14.88 12.99
N PHE A 544 23.32 15.42 12.13
CA PHE A 544 24.66 14.86 11.90
C PHE A 544 25.69 15.23 12.97
N ILE A 545 25.40 16.23 13.81
CA ILE A 545 26.26 16.76 14.88
C ILE A 545 25.66 16.62 16.28
N ALA A 546 24.54 15.91 16.42
CA ALA A 546 23.83 15.77 17.69
C ALA A 546 24.71 15.05 18.73
N SER A 547 24.86 15.66 19.91
CA SER A 547 25.63 15.11 21.04
C SER A 547 24.99 13.85 21.62
N SER A 548 23.66 13.77 21.57
CA SER A 548 22.86 12.61 21.99
C SER A 548 22.10 12.04 20.79
N PRO A 549 22.66 11.05 20.08
CA PRO A 549 22.04 10.50 18.86
C PRO A 549 20.65 9.89 19.07
N CYS A 550 20.34 9.43 20.29
CA CYS A 550 19.03 8.88 20.67
C CYS A 550 17.90 9.93 20.70
N ASP A 551 18.24 11.22 20.87
CA ASP A 551 17.27 12.31 20.97
C ASP A 551 16.91 12.92 19.59
N VAL A 552 17.55 12.42 18.52
CA VAL A 552 17.28 12.88 17.15
C VAL A 552 15.84 12.54 16.76
N LYS A 553 15.08 13.56 16.38
CA LYS A 553 13.71 13.38 15.89
C LYS A 553 13.70 13.30 14.37
N LEU A 554 13.15 12.22 13.81
CA LEU A 554 13.06 12.00 12.37
C LEU A 554 11.68 12.36 11.83
N LYS A 555 11.64 13.00 10.67
CA LYS A 555 10.40 13.20 9.91
C LYS A 555 10.19 12.01 8.99
N VAL A 556 9.26 11.12 9.34
CA VAL A 556 8.94 9.91 8.56
C VAL A 556 7.52 9.99 7.99
N ASN A 557 7.40 9.92 6.67
CA ASN A 557 6.12 9.92 5.95
C ASN A 557 6.17 9.00 4.71
N ASN A 558 5.08 8.96 3.93
CA ASN A 558 4.99 8.08 2.76
C ASN A 558 6.07 8.35 1.69
N GLN A 559 6.72 9.52 1.66
CA GLN A 559 7.74 9.84 0.67
C GLN A 559 9.12 9.23 0.99
N ASN A 560 9.45 9.04 2.28
CA ASN A 560 10.77 8.54 2.70
C ASN A 560 10.74 7.24 3.50
N ARG A 561 9.57 6.80 4.00
CA ARG A 561 9.42 5.59 4.82
C ARG A 561 10.03 4.35 4.16
N PHE A 562 9.71 4.12 2.89
CA PHE A 562 10.20 2.95 2.15
C PHE A 562 11.73 2.99 1.99
N THR A 563 12.28 4.17 1.67
CA THR A 563 13.74 4.35 1.55
C THR A 563 14.45 4.09 2.88
N ILE A 564 13.91 4.62 3.99
CA ILE A 564 14.45 4.42 5.34
C ILE A 564 14.44 2.94 5.72
N LEU A 565 13.28 2.27 5.61
CA LEU A 565 13.15 0.85 5.94
C LEU A 565 14.03 -0.02 5.05
N ARG A 566 14.18 0.32 3.76
CA ARG A 566 15.08 -0.40 2.85
C ARG A 566 16.55 -0.30 3.27
N ASN A 567 17.00 0.89 3.64
CA ASN A 567 18.38 1.08 4.12
C ASN A 567 18.66 0.27 5.40
N ILE A 568 17.73 0.29 6.35
CA ILE A 568 17.84 -0.51 7.59
C ILE A 568 17.88 -2.00 7.26
N ALA A 569 16.96 -2.49 6.43
CA ALA A 569 16.88 -3.91 6.06
C ALA A 569 18.14 -4.40 5.34
N LEU A 570 18.64 -3.64 4.34
CA LEU A 570 19.84 -4.00 3.59
C LEU A 570 21.07 -4.08 4.49
N SER A 571 21.24 -3.11 5.38
CA SER A 571 22.37 -3.08 6.31
C SER A 571 22.28 -4.23 7.32
N ALA A 572 21.08 -4.46 7.88
CA ALA A 572 20.83 -5.56 8.81
C ALA A 572 21.13 -6.94 8.18
N LEU A 573 20.75 -7.14 6.92
CA LEU A 573 21.06 -8.34 6.17
C LEU A 573 22.57 -8.53 5.96
N GLN A 574 23.30 -7.45 5.64
CA GLN A 574 24.75 -7.49 5.45
C GLN A 574 25.53 -7.84 6.73
N ILE A 575 25.04 -7.42 7.90
CA ILE A 575 25.67 -7.71 9.19
C ILE A 575 25.12 -8.95 9.91
N GLY A 576 24.16 -9.66 9.30
CA GLY A 576 23.55 -10.87 9.87
C GLY A 576 22.50 -10.65 10.97
N ARG A 577 22.02 -9.41 11.16
CA ARG A 577 20.93 -9.08 12.11
C ARG A 577 19.55 -9.43 11.52
N THR A 578 19.28 -10.73 11.49
CA THR A 578 18.05 -11.29 10.91
C THR A 578 16.77 -10.74 11.58
N ASP A 579 16.83 -10.48 12.88
CA ASP A 579 15.73 -9.91 13.67
C ASP A 579 15.32 -8.52 13.16
N ILE A 580 16.28 -7.64 12.87
CA ILE A 580 16.02 -6.29 12.36
C ILE A 580 15.60 -6.34 10.90
N PHE A 581 16.21 -7.21 10.09
CA PHE A 581 15.80 -7.41 8.71
C PHE A 581 14.31 -7.83 8.62
N LEU A 582 13.91 -8.82 9.42
CA LEU A 582 12.52 -9.29 9.48
C LEU A 582 11.58 -8.22 10.02
N TRP A 583 11.99 -7.47 11.04
CA TRP A 583 11.22 -6.33 11.55
C TRP A 583 10.99 -5.27 10.45
N ALA A 584 12.03 -4.86 9.72
CA ALA A 584 11.90 -3.86 8.66
C ALA A 584 11.02 -4.37 7.50
N CYS A 585 11.09 -5.65 7.17
CA CYS A 585 10.20 -6.29 6.20
C CYS A 585 8.75 -6.36 6.70
N ALA A 586 8.52 -6.62 7.99
CA ALA A 586 7.19 -6.58 8.59
C ALA A 586 6.60 -5.16 8.60
N GLU A 587 7.42 -4.12 8.82
CA GLU A 587 7.01 -2.72 8.71
C GLU A 587 6.66 -2.36 7.26
N LEU A 588 7.48 -2.75 6.28
CA LEU A 588 7.17 -2.56 4.85
C LEU A 588 5.87 -3.27 4.46
N TYR A 589 5.67 -4.49 4.97
CA TYR A 589 4.42 -5.22 4.83
C TYR A 589 3.27 -4.42 5.45
N GLN A 590 3.30 -4.03 6.71
CA GLN A 590 2.23 -3.23 7.33
C GLN A 590 1.90 -1.93 6.55
N ASN A 591 2.86 -1.37 5.82
CA ASN A 591 2.69 -0.17 5.01
C ASN A 591 2.21 -0.39 3.56
N GLY A 592 1.94 -1.64 3.15
CA GLY A 592 1.25 -1.96 1.90
C GLY A 592 2.02 -2.82 0.90
N MET A 593 3.24 -3.27 1.21
CA MET A 593 3.94 -4.26 0.38
C MET A 593 3.38 -5.67 0.62
N THR A 594 3.30 -6.49 -0.43
CA THR A 594 3.04 -7.93 -0.25
C THR A 594 4.34 -8.72 -0.04
N ILE A 595 4.24 -9.98 0.39
CA ILE A 595 5.42 -10.85 0.55
C ILE A 595 6.08 -11.10 -0.82
N GLU A 596 5.30 -11.26 -1.87
CA GLU A 596 5.79 -11.41 -3.25
C GLU A 596 6.53 -10.15 -3.71
N GLU A 597 6.02 -8.96 -3.38
CA GLU A 597 6.68 -7.69 -3.69
C GLU A 597 7.98 -7.52 -2.93
N LEU A 598 8.03 -7.92 -1.65
CA LEU A 598 9.27 -7.92 -0.87
C LEU A 598 10.30 -8.90 -1.47
N LYS A 599 9.87 -10.12 -1.83
CA LYS A 599 10.73 -11.10 -2.53
C LYS A 599 11.28 -10.49 -3.82
N LEU A 600 10.43 -9.86 -4.61
CA LEU A 600 10.80 -9.23 -5.88
C LEU A 600 11.84 -8.12 -5.66
N ASP A 601 11.55 -7.17 -4.76
CA ASP A 601 12.39 -6.00 -4.48
C ASP A 601 13.79 -6.41 -4.02
N TRP A 602 13.88 -7.35 -3.07
CA TRP A 602 15.18 -7.82 -2.59
C TRP A 602 15.99 -8.57 -3.65
N ASN A 603 15.34 -9.36 -4.50
CA ASN A 603 16.04 -10.08 -5.56
C ASN A 603 16.56 -9.12 -6.64
N PHE A 604 15.79 -8.10 -7.02
CA PHE A 604 16.22 -7.07 -7.97
C PHE A 604 17.36 -6.20 -7.42
N ILE A 605 17.34 -5.89 -6.12
CA ILE A 605 18.39 -5.13 -5.46
C ILE A 605 19.69 -5.94 -5.34
N LEU A 606 19.59 -7.18 -4.84
CA LEU A 606 20.75 -7.98 -4.44
C LEU A 606 21.35 -8.82 -5.58
N LYS A 607 20.58 -9.13 -6.64
CA LYS A 607 21.03 -10.05 -7.70
C LYS A 607 20.99 -9.41 -9.08
N HIS A 608 22.18 -9.12 -9.63
CA HIS A 608 22.32 -8.48 -10.94
C HIS A 608 21.76 -9.33 -12.09
N GLN A 609 21.85 -10.66 -12.01
CA GLN A 609 21.30 -11.57 -13.02
C GLN A 609 19.80 -11.37 -13.18
N ILE A 610 19.05 -11.38 -12.07
CA ILE A 610 17.60 -11.17 -12.08
C ILE A 610 17.25 -9.76 -12.57
N ARG A 611 18.03 -8.75 -12.16
CA ARG A 611 17.81 -7.36 -12.60
C ARG A 611 17.95 -7.17 -14.11
N ASN A 612 18.86 -7.91 -14.74
CA ASN A 612 19.17 -7.77 -16.16
C ASN A 612 18.35 -8.74 -17.04
N SER A 613 17.57 -9.63 -16.44
CA SER A 613 16.66 -10.51 -17.18
C SER A 613 15.49 -9.71 -17.75
N GLU A 614 15.15 -9.98 -19.00
CA GLU A 614 13.90 -9.52 -19.61
C GLU A 614 12.78 -10.48 -19.25
N PHE A 615 11.71 -9.95 -18.66
CA PHE A 615 10.55 -10.73 -18.27
C PHE A 615 9.34 -10.28 -19.09
N LYS A 616 8.72 -11.22 -19.81
CA LYS A 616 7.48 -10.97 -20.54
C LYS A 616 6.30 -11.07 -19.61
N THR A 617 6.32 -12.04 -18.69
CA THR A 617 5.19 -12.29 -17.79
C THR A 617 5.56 -12.27 -16.30
N ASN A 618 4.58 -11.93 -15.45
CA ASN A 618 4.74 -12.02 -13.99
C ASN A 618 4.98 -13.48 -13.51
N LYS A 619 4.57 -14.49 -14.29
CA LYS A 619 4.85 -15.90 -14.00
C LYS A 619 6.33 -16.23 -14.18
N GLU A 620 6.97 -15.72 -15.23
CA GLU A 620 8.43 -15.87 -15.45
C GLU A 620 9.22 -15.26 -14.30
N ILE A 621 8.85 -14.05 -13.85
CA ILE A 621 9.48 -13.39 -12.70
C ILE A 621 9.46 -14.31 -11.46
N ILE A 622 8.29 -14.89 -11.15
CA ILE A 622 8.14 -15.77 -9.99
C ILE A 622 8.97 -17.05 -10.13
N GLN A 623 9.01 -17.65 -11.32
CA GLN A 623 9.80 -18.85 -11.59
C GLN A 623 11.31 -18.57 -11.49
N ASP A 624 11.76 -17.46 -12.05
CA ASP A 624 13.17 -17.05 -12.02
C ASP A 624 13.62 -16.72 -10.59
N ILE A 625 12.79 -16.02 -9.81
CA ILE A 625 13.05 -15.81 -8.38
C ILE A 625 13.09 -17.14 -7.62
N LYS A 626 12.21 -18.11 -7.93
CA LYS A 626 12.24 -19.44 -7.30
C LYS A 626 13.53 -20.19 -7.62
N LYS A 627 14.00 -20.17 -8.87
CA LYS A 627 15.21 -20.87 -9.31
C LYS A 627 16.47 -20.15 -8.88
N HIS A 628 16.59 -18.87 -9.20
CA HIS A 628 17.80 -18.07 -9.09
C HIS A 628 17.80 -17.07 -7.93
N GLY A 629 16.69 -16.89 -7.20
CA GLY A 629 16.65 -15.90 -6.11
C GLY A 629 17.61 -16.16 -4.95
N VAL A 630 17.93 -15.11 -4.21
CA VAL A 630 18.86 -15.09 -3.07
C VAL A 630 18.37 -16.03 -1.96
N SER A 631 19.25 -16.96 -1.55
CA SER A 631 18.93 -18.01 -0.57
C SER A 631 18.43 -17.47 0.77
N ALA A 632 19.10 -16.43 1.31
CA ALA A 632 18.70 -15.78 2.55
C ALA A 632 17.28 -15.19 2.47
N VAL A 633 16.95 -14.51 1.36
CA VAL A 633 15.62 -13.94 1.13
C VAL A 633 14.56 -15.04 1.04
N LYS A 634 14.83 -16.12 0.31
CA LYS A 634 13.95 -17.30 0.22
C LYS A 634 13.71 -17.97 1.58
N ARG A 635 14.73 -18.01 2.43
CA ARG A 635 14.66 -18.62 3.76
C ARG A 635 13.83 -17.78 4.73
N TYR A 636 14.03 -16.46 4.73
CA TYR A 636 13.45 -15.57 5.74
C TYR A 636 12.05 -15.06 5.40
N LEU A 637 11.71 -14.91 4.12
CA LEU A 637 10.40 -14.45 3.68
C LEU A 637 9.56 -15.64 3.20
N ARG A 638 9.29 -16.63 4.04
CA ARG A 638 8.45 -17.77 3.60
C ARG A 638 6.99 -17.38 3.51
#